data_AF-A0A834CZX7-F1
#
_entry.id   AF-A0A834CZX7-F1
#
_cell.length_a   1.000
_cell.length_b   1.000
_cell.length_c   1.000
_cell.angle_alpha   90.00
_cell.angle_beta   90.00
_cell.angle_gamma   90.00
#
_symmetry.space_group_name_H-M   'P 1'
#
loop_
_entity.id
_entity.type
_entity.pdbx_description
1 polymer ?
#
loop_
_entity_poly.entity_id
_entity_poly.type
_entity_poly.pdbx_seq_one_letter_code
_entity_poly.pdbx_strand_id
1 'polypeptide(L)'
;MALSTISSWSSSSFTSPWLYDVFLSFRGEDTRDTFTAHLYHALIQKGIRSFIDDDEVKRGDEISTKLLPAIEDSRISIIILSKNYASSTWCLDELVKILECKKSKQQIVLPVFYHVDPSDIRHQRGTFGELLAKHAENLYGDMKLHMWKTALQEVANLSGDHLIINGNESKFIDGIVQEVSRIVNHSYLHVAKYPVGLDSKVWDIMNLHVSVGTNDVRMVGILGVGGIGKTTLAKSIYNSIAFGFEASCFLANVSDTANQVYGLVQLQETILSKIFGDCKSFKVDSIVMGSSMIKHRLPSKRVLLILDGVDHLNQLETLAGGHDWFGEGSRIIITTRDQHLLTTHGVDSTYKMRGLNQDDALQLFCWHAFRSEKPVDGYGEFVEQIINYAGSLPLVLTVLGSDLYGRSKKEWESALDQYKKIPHQDIQRILQTSYNRLSENEKNIFLDIACCFIGDVFDDVIKILDSFDFCPNFWIPRLREKCLIFELNGKLQMHDLLRDMGREVVRQESPKNPGARSRLFNHEDVRDVLEEDTGTENVKAIVVDFLEDDDMIRLSSKAFKKMKRLRLFRYRNARFSGELKSLPNGIRVLDWPKCPLQSLPQFHGDRLVILRMPFSLIQEIRLEFKAEMIFPGKKIPDWFSHCKEITSNSHRCKFDIKVAPPYNLDDIIGIAFCAVIEPVATIILAVSIMRGDTYARNYWDARAAFDEIDSDHVWLRYLTTEDIMHLRAVRVDRADDLGIIFESRDPNSVIFKRCGVHLLYKQHEPNTKDHAGHVPHHENIGNLANPMGGSQLSKRRRVDYDEYEDNHNIESNLYTQQRKPASTLEIKIFLISSVWRSSYVK
;
A
#
# COMPACT_ATOMS: atom_id res chain seq x y z
N MET A 1 -0.48 6.56 -59.68
CA MET A 1 0.75 7.02 -58.99
C MET A 1 0.37 8.14 -58.05
N ALA A 2 0.78 8.09 -56.79
CA ALA A 2 0.87 9.23 -55.87
C ALA A 2 1.79 8.78 -54.74
N LEU A 3 2.94 9.44 -54.56
CA LEU A 3 3.94 9.04 -53.57
C LEU A 3 3.69 9.79 -52.26
N SER A 4 3.46 9.05 -51.17
CA SER A 4 3.47 9.58 -49.81
C SER A 4 4.91 9.72 -49.32
N THR A 5 5.43 10.95 -49.25
CA THR A 5 6.75 11.25 -48.70
C THR A 5 6.72 11.18 -47.17
N ILE A 6 7.20 10.06 -46.63
CA ILE A 6 7.43 9.87 -45.19
C ILE A 6 8.54 10.84 -44.74
N SER A 7 8.22 11.77 -43.83
CA SER A 7 9.22 12.55 -43.11
C SER A 7 9.70 11.76 -41.89
N SER A 8 11.01 11.50 -41.82
CA SER A 8 11.64 10.80 -40.70
C SER A 8 11.91 11.75 -39.52
N TRP A 9 11.26 11.52 -38.38
CA TRP A 9 11.71 12.11 -37.12
C TRP A 9 12.96 11.39 -36.60
N SER A 10 14.12 11.97 -36.91
CA SER A 10 15.38 11.67 -36.22
C SER A 10 15.35 12.17 -34.78
N SER A 11 16.02 11.46 -33.89
CA SER A 11 16.10 11.78 -32.47
C SER A 11 17.20 12.81 -32.15
N SER A 12 17.12 13.39 -30.94
CA SER A 12 18.10 14.27 -30.28
C SER A 12 18.26 15.71 -30.77
N SER A 13 17.48 16.61 -30.15
CA SER A 13 17.96 17.89 -29.61
C SER A 13 16.94 18.41 -28.57
N PHE A 14 17.30 19.42 -27.77
CA PHE A 14 16.38 20.04 -26.81
C PHE A 14 15.44 21.01 -27.53
N THR A 15 14.43 20.49 -28.23
CA THR A 15 13.37 21.33 -28.80
C THR A 15 12.49 21.88 -27.69
N SER A 16 12.64 23.18 -27.41
CA SER A 16 11.59 23.96 -26.73
C SER A 16 10.24 23.73 -27.43
N PRO A 17 9.12 23.61 -26.69
CA PRO A 17 7.79 23.58 -27.31
C PRO A 17 7.43 24.92 -27.97
N TRP A 18 8.19 25.99 -27.68
CA TRP A 18 8.04 27.33 -28.25
C TRP A 18 9.05 27.57 -29.38
N LEU A 19 8.54 27.98 -30.55
CA LEU A 19 9.35 28.37 -31.70
C LEU A 19 10.19 29.61 -31.39
N TYR A 20 9.62 30.57 -30.64
CA TYR A 20 10.31 31.76 -30.17
C TYR A 20 10.32 31.84 -28.64
N ASP A 21 11.33 32.48 -28.10
CA ASP A 21 11.46 32.75 -26.66
C ASP A 21 10.71 34.04 -26.27
N VAL A 22 10.59 35.00 -27.20
CA VAL A 22 9.93 36.31 -27.01
C VAL A 22 9.14 36.73 -28.26
N PHE A 23 7.94 37.26 -28.07
CA PHE A 23 7.18 38.07 -29.05
C PHE A 23 7.20 39.54 -28.63
N LEU A 24 7.40 40.47 -29.56
CA LEU A 24 7.33 41.91 -29.33
C LEU A 24 6.05 42.50 -29.95
N SER A 25 5.11 42.96 -29.12
CA SER A 25 3.95 43.77 -29.57
C SER A 25 4.24 45.25 -29.32
N PHE A 26 4.10 46.10 -30.34
CA PHE A 26 4.47 47.51 -30.29
C PHE A 26 3.79 48.33 -31.39
N ARG A 27 3.69 49.65 -31.21
CA ARG A 27 3.25 50.54 -32.29
C ARG A 27 4.43 50.90 -33.18
N GLY A 28 4.47 50.36 -34.39
CA GLY A 28 5.58 50.57 -35.34
C GLY A 28 5.94 52.05 -35.55
N GLU A 29 4.95 52.92 -35.73
CA GLU A 29 5.14 54.37 -35.92
C GLU A 29 5.73 55.10 -34.70
N ASP A 30 5.60 54.56 -33.48
CA ASP A 30 6.09 55.20 -32.25
C ASP A 30 7.49 54.71 -31.85
N THR A 31 7.80 53.42 -32.06
CA THR A 31 8.98 52.79 -31.42
C THR A 31 9.81 51.83 -32.28
N ARG A 32 9.44 51.55 -33.56
CA ARG A 32 10.13 50.55 -34.41
C ARG A 32 11.65 50.79 -34.46
N ASP A 33 12.05 51.89 -35.07
CA ASP A 33 13.45 52.21 -35.39
C ASP A 33 14.23 52.78 -34.19
N THR A 34 13.65 52.74 -32.99
CA THR A 34 14.21 53.31 -31.76
C THR A 34 14.23 52.27 -30.64
N PHE A 35 13.32 52.38 -29.67
CA PHE A 35 13.30 51.53 -28.48
C PHE A 35 13.11 50.04 -28.80
N THR A 36 12.22 49.70 -29.75
CA THR A 36 11.96 48.30 -30.11
C THR A 36 13.17 47.68 -30.81
N ALA A 37 13.78 48.35 -31.80
CA ALA A 37 14.97 47.86 -32.49
C ALA A 37 16.16 47.63 -31.54
N HIS A 38 16.37 48.54 -30.57
CA HIS A 38 17.41 48.38 -29.55
C HIS A 38 17.13 47.21 -28.60
N LEU A 39 15.90 47.06 -28.12
CA LEU A 39 15.49 45.92 -27.28
C LEU A 39 15.64 44.58 -28.02
N TYR A 40 15.17 44.51 -29.26
CA TYR A 40 15.28 43.34 -30.13
C TYR A 40 16.74 42.90 -30.33
N HIS A 41 17.62 43.84 -30.68
CA HIS A 41 19.06 43.57 -30.80
C HIS A 41 19.69 43.11 -29.48
N ALA A 42 19.33 43.72 -28.35
CA ALA A 42 19.88 43.35 -27.05
C ALA A 42 19.43 41.94 -26.59
N LEU A 43 18.19 41.53 -26.92
CA LEU A 43 17.71 40.16 -26.72
C LEU A 43 18.48 39.15 -27.59
N ILE A 44 18.65 39.44 -28.89
CA ILE A 44 19.41 38.59 -29.82
C ILE A 44 20.88 38.47 -29.40
N GLN A 45 21.50 39.54 -28.91
CA GLN A 45 22.87 39.51 -28.37
C GLN A 45 23.02 38.64 -27.11
N LYS A 46 21.93 38.33 -26.39
CA LYS A 46 21.91 37.32 -25.31
C LYS A 46 21.55 35.92 -25.78
N GLY A 47 21.38 35.70 -27.09
CA GLY A 47 20.97 34.42 -27.68
C GLY A 47 19.47 34.11 -27.56
N ILE A 48 18.64 35.12 -27.28
CA ILE A 48 17.20 34.95 -27.03
C ILE A 48 16.44 35.06 -28.35
N ARG A 49 15.80 33.97 -28.79
CA ARG A 49 15.10 33.90 -30.08
C ARG A 49 13.84 34.76 -30.02
N SER A 50 13.88 35.93 -30.64
CA SER A 50 12.83 36.93 -30.52
C SER A 50 12.13 37.10 -31.87
N PHE A 51 10.80 37.20 -31.86
CA PHE A 51 10.00 37.53 -33.04
C PHE A 51 9.70 39.04 -33.09
N ILE A 52 9.88 39.62 -34.27
CA ILE A 52 9.47 40.97 -34.65
C ILE A 52 8.86 40.91 -36.06
N ASP A 53 7.90 41.79 -36.35
CA ASP A 53 7.08 41.79 -37.58
C ASP A 53 7.88 41.98 -38.90
N ASP A 54 9.13 42.46 -38.83
CA ASP A 54 9.92 42.81 -40.01
C ASP A 54 10.68 41.64 -40.69
N ASP A 55 11.11 40.60 -39.95
CA ASP A 55 12.18 39.69 -40.43
C ASP A 55 11.72 38.36 -41.08
N GLU A 56 10.56 37.79 -40.72
CA GLU A 56 10.17 36.42 -41.16
C GLU A 56 8.88 36.30 -42.01
N VAL A 57 8.20 37.42 -42.31
CA VAL A 57 7.12 37.43 -43.32
C VAL A 57 7.77 37.41 -44.71
N LYS A 58 7.60 36.33 -45.48
CA LYS A 58 8.19 36.29 -46.83
C LYS A 58 7.44 37.28 -47.72
N ARG A 59 8.17 37.98 -48.59
CA ARG A 59 7.64 39.04 -49.44
C ARG A 59 6.57 38.50 -50.42
N GLY A 60 5.31 38.54 -50.01
CA GLY A 60 4.16 37.96 -50.71
C GLY A 60 3.20 37.14 -49.83
N ASP A 61 3.58 36.78 -48.59
CA ASP A 61 2.68 36.18 -47.60
C ASP A 61 1.68 37.22 -47.06
N GLU A 62 0.47 36.80 -46.68
CA GLU A 62 -0.42 37.64 -45.87
C GLU A 62 0.08 37.72 -44.42
N ILE A 63 0.36 38.93 -43.94
CA ILE A 63 0.89 39.22 -42.58
C ILE A 63 0.05 38.56 -41.48
N SER A 64 -1.28 38.54 -41.65
CA SER A 64 -2.26 37.88 -40.78
C SER A 64 -1.92 36.42 -40.44
N THR A 65 -1.40 35.67 -41.40
CA THR A 65 -1.33 34.20 -41.37
C THR A 65 -0.21 33.66 -40.47
N LYS A 66 0.84 34.44 -40.23
CA LYS A 66 1.98 34.08 -39.39
C LYS A 66 1.94 34.70 -38.00
N LEU A 67 1.34 35.88 -37.87
CA LEU A 67 1.44 36.69 -36.65
C LEU A 67 0.65 36.06 -35.48
N LEU A 68 -0.52 35.48 -35.73
CA LEU A 68 -1.28 34.73 -34.71
C LEU A 68 -0.54 33.45 -34.25
N PRO A 69 -0.02 32.58 -35.14
CA PRO A 69 0.91 31.50 -34.75
C PRO A 69 2.15 31.99 -33.99
N ALA A 70 2.77 33.11 -34.38
CA ALA A 70 3.95 33.63 -33.71
C ALA A 70 3.67 34.06 -32.25
N ILE A 71 2.51 34.67 -31.99
CA ILE A 71 2.03 34.90 -30.60
C ILE A 71 1.82 33.55 -29.90
N GLU A 72 1.16 32.60 -30.56
CA GLU A 72 0.78 31.31 -29.98
C GLU A 72 1.96 30.37 -29.68
N ASP A 73 3.08 30.51 -30.38
CA ASP A 73 4.30 29.69 -30.27
C ASP A 73 5.46 30.44 -29.58
N SER A 74 5.18 31.58 -28.93
CA SER A 74 6.16 32.36 -28.16
C SER A 74 6.02 32.13 -26.65
N ARG A 75 7.14 31.96 -25.94
CA ARG A 75 7.14 31.76 -24.48
C ARG A 75 6.76 33.01 -23.67
N ILE A 76 7.20 34.18 -24.13
CA ILE A 76 7.03 35.48 -23.47
C ILE A 76 6.45 36.47 -24.48
N SER A 77 5.54 37.34 -24.08
CA SER A 77 5.11 38.51 -24.86
C SER A 77 5.50 39.79 -24.13
N ILE A 78 6.32 40.63 -24.75
CA ILE A 78 6.63 41.98 -24.27
C ILE A 78 5.72 42.95 -25.02
N ILE A 79 4.99 43.79 -24.29
CA ILE A 79 3.99 44.70 -24.85
C ILE A 79 4.45 46.13 -24.61
N ILE A 80 4.97 46.76 -25.65
CA ILE A 80 5.53 48.12 -25.62
C ILE A 80 4.37 49.10 -25.84
N LEU A 81 3.76 49.49 -24.72
CA LEU A 81 2.63 50.41 -24.66
C LEU A 81 3.13 51.84 -24.82
N SER A 82 2.89 52.41 -26.00
CA SER A 82 3.25 53.78 -26.38
C SER A 82 2.01 54.68 -26.51
N LYS A 83 2.21 56.00 -26.61
CA LYS A 83 1.13 57.00 -26.62
C LYS A 83 0.05 56.78 -27.70
N ASN A 84 0.42 56.21 -28.85
CA ASN A 84 -0.49 55.93 -29.97
C ASN A 84 -0.76 54.42 -30.16
N TYR A 85 -0.42 53.54 -29.20
CA TYR A 85 -0.64 52.09 -29.31
C TYR A 85 -2.08 51.73 -29.66
N ALA A 86 -3.05 52.39 -29.01
CA ALA A 86 -4.48 52.21 -29.28
C ALA A 86 -5.00 52.87 -30.58
N SER A 87 -4.14 53.39 -31.47
CA SER A 87 -4.52 53.83 -32.82
C SER A 87 -4.50 52.72 -33.86
N SER A 88 -4.05 51.52 -33.47
CA SER A 88 -3.83 50.38 -34.36
C SER A 88 -4.76 49.24 -33.96
N THR A 89 -5.69 48.90 -34.85
CA THR A 89 -6.57 47.73 -34.64
C THR A 89 -5.77 46.43 -34.55
N TRP A 90 -4.63 46.35 -35.24
CA TRP A 90 -3.70 45.21 -35.16
C TRP A 90 -3.10 45.06 -33.77
N CYS A 91 -2.52 46.12 -33.21
CA CYS A 91 -1.94 46.08 -31.87
C CYS A 91 -2.99 45.75 -30.79
N LEU A 92 -4.24 46.20 -30.99
CA LEU A 92 -5.35 45.85 -30.09
C LEU A 92 -5.85 44.40 -30.25
N ASP A 93 -5.80 43.83 -31.46
CA ASP A 93 -6.12 42.42 -31.72
C ASP A 93 -4.99 41.47 -31.24
N GLU A 94 -3.73 41.85 -31.42
CA GLU A 94 -2.56 41.22 -30.80
C GLU A 94 -2.70 41.16 -29.28
N LEU A 95 -3.02 42.29 -28.65
CA LEU A 95 -3.18 42.40 -27.20
C LEU A 95 -4.27 41.46 -26.66
N VAL A 96 -5.40 41.36 -27.38
CA VAL A 96 -6.46 40.38 -27.05
C VAL A 96 -5.93 38.95 -27.16
N LYS A 97 -5.21 38.60 -28.24
CA LYS A 97 -4.69 37.25 -28.42
C LYS A 97 -3.61 36.88 -27.40
N ILE A 98 -2.73 37.81 -27.05
CA ILE A 98 -1.70 37.63 -26.01
C ILE A 98 -2.37 37.35 -24.64
N LEU A 99 -3.44 38.07 -24.29
CA LEU A 99 -4.17 37.83 -23.04
C LEU A 99 -5.04 36.56 -23.07
N GLU A 100 -5.45 36.09 -24.25
CA GLU A 100 -6.00 34.75 -24.44
C GLU A 100 -4.93 33.68 -24.18
N CYS A 101 -3.76 33.78 -24.83
CA CYS A 101 -2.64 32.84 -24.68
C CYS A 101 -2.03 32.85 -23.27
N LYS A 102 -2.06 33.98 -22.56
CA LYS A 102 -1.76 34.07 -21.13
C LYS A 102 -2.63 33.14 -20.28
N LYS A 103 -3.90 32.99 -20.65
CA LYS A 103 -4.90 32.17 -19.92
C LYS A 103 -4.92 30.72 -20.39
N SER A 104 -4.80 30.47 -21.70
CA SER A 104 -4.90 29.13 -22.30
C SER A 104 -3.57 28.37 -22.37
N LYS A 105 -2.44 29.08 -22.61
CA LYS A 105 -1.10 28.50 -22.78
C LYS A 105 -0.10 28.88 -21.66
N GLN A 106 -0.55 29.56 -20.61
CA GLN A 106 0.28 30.07 -19.50
C GLN A 106 1.43 31.01 -19.94
N GLN A 107 1.24 31.72 -21.06
CA GLN A 107 2.24 32.64 -21.62
C GLN A 107 2.60 33.77 -20.63
N ILE A 108 3.89 34.07 -20.49
CA ILE A 108 4.36 35.18 -19.65
C ILE A 108 4.14 36.49 -20.41
N VAL A 109 3.55 37.49 -19.76
CA VAL A 109 3.23 38.78 -20.38
C VAL A 109 3.87 39.89 -19.55
N LEU A 110 4.73 40.68 -20.19
CA LEU A 110 5.51 41.77 -19.59
C LEU A 110 5.11 43.10 -20.26
N PRO A 111 4.30 43.97 -19.60
CA PRO A 111 4.02 45.29 -20.12
C PRO A 111 5.22 46.21 -19.92
N VAL A 112 5.54 46.98 -20.97
CA VAL A 112 6.54 48.07 -20.93
C VAL A 112 5.81 49.37 -21.23
N PHE A 113 5.74 50.26 -20.25
CA PHE A 113 5.03 51.53 -20.35
C PHE A 113 6.00 52.60 -20.87
N TYR A 114 6.00 52.80 -22.18
CA TYR A 114 6.93 53.68 -22.89
C TYR A 114 6.38 55.11 -22.95
N HIS A 115 6.85 55.96 -22.03
CA HIS A 115 6.46 57.38 -21.91
C HIS A 115 4.94 57.61 -21.74
N VAL A 116 4.26 56.68 -21.07
CA VAL A 116 2.81 56.70 -20.77
C VAL A 116 2.56 56.29 -19.32
N ASP A 117 1.50 56.83 -18.71
CA ASP A 117 1.08 56.42 -17.36
C ASP A 117 0.16 55.19 -17.44
N PRO A 118 0.42 54.10 -16.68
CA PRO A 118 -0.47 52.94 -16.60
C PRO A 118 -1.93 53.29 -16.23
N SER A 119 -2.17 54.34 -15.46
CA SER A 119 -3.49 54.84 -15.10
C SER A 119 -4.30 55.29 -16.33
N ASP A 120 -3.66 55.96 -17.28
CA ASP A 120 -4.33 56.42 -18.50
C ASP A 120 -4.72 55.24 -19.41
N ILE A 121 -3.93 54.16 -19.41
CA ILE A 121 -4.27 52.92 -20.12
C ILE A 121 -5.37 52.15 -19.38
N ARG A 122 -5.25 51.98 -18.06
CA ARG A 122 -6.20 51.27 -17.18
C ARG A 122 -7.60 51.87 -17.20
N HIS A 123 -7.69 53.19 -17.34
CA HIS A 123 -8.94 53.94 -17.34
C HIS A 123 -9.29 54.55 -18.71
N GLN A 124 -8.54 54.21 -19.76
CA GLN A 124 -8.68 54.70 -21.14
C GLN A 124 -8.88 56.22 -21.22
N ARG A 125 -7.97 56.97 -20.58
CA ARG A 125 -7.96 58.44 -20.53
C ARG A 125 -7.00 59.02 -21.57
N GLY A 126 -7.09 60.33 -21.81
CA GLY A 126 -6.28 61.04 -22.79
C GLY A 126 -6.35 60.38 -24.18
N THR A 127 -5.20 60.23 -24.83
CA THR A 127 -5.12 59.69 -26.20
C THR A 127 -5.68 58.27 -26.32
N PHE A 128 -5.55 57.41 -25.30
CA PHE A 128 -6.14 56.06 -25.35
C PHE A 128 -7.66 56.11 -25.45
N GLY A 129 -8.33 57.02 -24.74
CA GLY A 129 -9.77 57.23 -24.84
C GLY A 129 -10.19 57.81 -26.20
N GLU A 130 -9.48 58.83 -26.67
CA GLU A 130 -9.75 59.48 -27.96
C GLU A 130 -9.59 58.55 -29.17
N LEU A 131 -8.58 57.66 -29.15
CA LEU A 131 -8.32 56.73 -30.25
C LEU A 131 -9.34 55.58 -30.25
N LEU A 132 -9.72 55.06 -29.08
CA LEU A 132 -10.80 54.08 -28.97
C LEU A 132 -12.17 54.66 -29.38
N ALA A 133 -12.43 55.94 -29.14
CA ALA A 133 -13.64 56.61 -29.64
C ALA A 133 -13.67 56.67 -31.17
N LYS A 134 -12.55 57.07 -31.81
CA LYS A 134 -12.42 57.06 -33.29
C LYS A 134 -12.59 55.66 -33.88
N HIS A 135 -12.13 54.61 -33.19
CA HIS A 135 -12.39 53.24 -33.64
C HIS A 135 -13.86 52.83 -33.47
N ALA A 136 -14.56 53.30 -32.43
CA ALA A 136 -16.00 53.06 -32.25
C ALA A 136 -16.84 53.65 -33.39
N GLU A 137 -16.50 54.85 -33.86
CA GLU A 137 -17.16 55.52 -35.00
C GLU A 137 -17.04 54.75 -36.33
N ASN A 138 -16.04 53.86 -36.45
CA ASN A 138 -15.70 53.14 -37.68
C ASN A 138 -16.02 51.63 -37.64
N LEU A 139 -16.64 51.12 -36.56
CA LEU A 139 -16.87 49.69 -36.35
C LEU A 139 -18.34 49.35 -36.10
N TYR A 140 -18.93 48.54 -36.98
CA TYR A 140 -20.25 47.95 -36.80
C TYR A 140 -20.23 46.79 -35.79
N GLY A 141 -19.93 47.06 -34.50
CA GLY A 141 -20.08 46.07 -33.43
C GLY A 141 -19.41 46.41 -32.10
N ASP A 142 -20.23 46.68 -31.06
CA ASP A 142 -19.78 47.01 -29.71
C ASP A 142 -18.87 45.95 -29.06
N MET A 143 -19.07 44.68 -29.40
CA MET A 143 -18.36 43.55 -28.80
C MET A 143 -16.84 43.66 -28.97
N LYS A 144 -16.35 44.06 -30.14
CA LYS A 144 -14.90 44.15 -30.40
C LYS A 144 -14.26 45.31 -29.61
N LEU A 145 -14.94 46.45 -29.56
CA LEU A 145 -14.53 47.60 -28.74
C LEU A 145 -14.50 47.25 -27.25
N HIS A 146 -15.46 46.46 -26.77
CA HIS A 146 -15.50 45.98 -25.39
C HIS A 146 -14.34 45.01 -25.06
N MET A 147 -14.00 44.11 -25.99
CA MET A 147 -12.82 43.23 -25.86
C MET A 147 -11.53 44.03 -25.76
N TRP A 148 -11.32 45.02 -26.64
CA TRP A 148 -10.12 45.89 -26.59
C TRP A 148 -10.03 46.73 -25.31
N LYS A 149 -11.14 47.30 -24.84
CA LYS A 149 -11.17 48.03 -23.55
C LYS A 149 -10.81 47.13 -22.37
N THR A 150 -11.40 45.93 -22.32
CA THR A 150 -11.10 44.92 -21.29
C THR A 150 -9.63 44.50 -21.35
N ALA A 151 -9.07 44.29 -22.54
CA ALA A 151 -7.68 43.91 -22.74
C ALA A 151 -6.69 45.00 -22.28
N LEU A 152 -6.96 46.27 -22.61
CA LEU A 152 -6.17 47.43 -22.14
C LEU A 152 -6.26 47.60 -20.61
N GLN A 153 -7.43 47.37 -20.02
CA GLN A 153 -7.59 47.38 -18.56
C GLN A 153 -6.84 46.23 -17.88
N GLU A 154 -6.88 45.02 -18.45
CA GLU A 154 -6.21 43.84 -17.90
C GLU A 154 -4.68 43.96 -17.97
N VAL A 155 -4.11 44.37 -19.12
CA VAL A 155 -2.65 44.54 -19.25
C VAL A 155 -2.13 45.66 -18.34
N ALA A 156 -2.89 46.75 -18.17
CA ALA A 156 -2.53 47.84 -17.25
C ALA A 156 -2.76 47.49 -15.76
N ASN A 157 -3.28 46.31 -15.45
CA ASN A 157 -3.34 45.76 -14.08
C ASN A 157 -2.20 44.76 -13.79
N LEU A 158 -1.39 44.39 -14.79
CA LEU A 158 -0.17 43.62 -14.58
C LEU A 158 0.95 44.53 -14.08
N SER A 159 1.84 43.99 -13.25
CA SER A 159 3.14 44.61 -12.97
C SER A 159 3.97 44.65 -14.26
N GLY A 160 4.64 45.76 -14.51
CA GLY A 160 5.48 45.98 -15.68
C GLY A 160 6.28 47.28 -15.55
N ASP A 161 7.33 47.44 -16.34
CA ASP A 161 8.31 48.52 -16.14
C ASP A 161 7.88 49.85 -16.78
N HIS A 162 8.22 50.97 -16.12
CA HIS A 162 7.81 52.31 -16.52
C HIS A 162 8.99 53.17 -16.99
N LEU A 163 9.07 53.48 -18.29
CA LEU A 163 10.06 54.42 -18.81
C LEU A 163 9.52 55.85 -18.73
N ILE A 164 9.80 56.50 -17.60
CA ILE A 164 9.51 57.93 -17.38
C ILE A 164 10.23 58.76 -18.46
N ILE A 165 9.62 59.87 -18.87
CA ILE A 165 10.22 60.84 -19.80
C ILE A 165 11.54 61.36 -19.21
N ASN A 166 12.63 61.31 -19.99
CA ASN A 166 14.03 61.50 -19.59
C ASN A 166 14.69 60.33 -18.82
N GLY A 167 14.08 59.14 -18.81
CA GLY A 167 14.72 57.91 -18.34
C GLY A 167 15.89 57.47 -19.22
N ASN A 168 16.82 56.67 -18.67
CA ASN A 168 17.93 56.11 -19.45
C ASN A 168 17.50 54.80 -20.13
N GLU A 169 17.14 54.88 -21.42
CA GLU A 169 16.68 53.75 -22.24
C GLU A 169 17.65 52.55 -22.21
N SER A 170 18.97 52.76 -22.32
CA SER A 170 19.96 51.69 -22.32
C SER A 170 19.93 50.87 -21.02
N LYS A 171 19.93 51.53 -19.86
CA LYS A 171 19.84 50.83 -18.56
C LYS A 171 18.49 50.14 -18.36
N PHE A 172 17.43 50.68 -18.94
CA PHE A 172 16.08 50.13 -18.87
C PHE A 172 15.95 48.87 -19.75
N ILE A 173 16.50 48.91 -20.97
CA ILE A 173 16.65 47.75 -21.86
C ILE A 173 17.55 46.69 -21.20
N ASP A 174 18.68 47.06 -20.60
CA ASP A 174 19.53 46.13 -19.85
C ASP A 174 18.77 45.43 -18.70
N GLY A 175 17.84 46.12 -18.05
CA GLY A 175 16.96 45.56 -17.01
C GLY A 175 15.99 44.52 -17.58
N ILE A 176 15.20 44.90 -18.58
CA ILE A 176 14.26 44.00 -19.28
C ILE A 176 15.00 42.78 -19.84
N VAL A 177 16.14 42.99 -20.50
CA VAL A 177 16.96 41.92 -21.08
C VAL A 177 17.54 40.99 -19.99
N GLN A 178 17.87 41.50 -18.80
CA GLN A 178 18.26 40.66 -17.67
C GLN A 178 17.10 39.84 -17.10
N GLU A 179 15.90 40.41 -16.93
CA GLU A 179 14.74 39.63 -16.49
C GLU A 179 14.34 38.58 -17.53
N VAL A 180 14.21 38.97 -18.78
CA VAL A 180 13.87 38.06 -19.89
C VAL A 180 14.94 36.99 -20.03
N SER A 181 16.24 37.31 -19.88
CA SER A 181 17.31 36.31 -19.84
C SER A 181 17.21 35.37 -18.64
N ARG A 182 16.82 35.86 -17.44
CA ARG A 182 16.55 35.02 -16.25
C ARG A 182 15.40 34.04 -16.49
N ILE A 183 14.35 34.47 -17.20
CA ILE A 183 13.22 33.63 -17.58
C ILE A 183 13.63 32.63 -18.67
N VAL A 184 14.25 33.09 -19.76
CA VAL A 184 14.59 32.25 -20.92
C VAL A 184 15.60 31.17 -20.55
N ASN A 185 16.69 31.53 -19.85
CA ASN A 185 17.68 30.56 -19.35
C ASN A 185 17.17 29.66 -18.23
N HIS A 186 15.95 29.88 -17.72
CA HIS A 186 15.35 28.98 -16.74
C HIS A 186 15.11 27.60 -17.34
N SER A 187 15.90 26.62 -16.90
CA SER A 187 15.89 25.26 -17.45
C SER A 187 14.63 24.50 -17.05
N TYR A 188 13.64 24.42 -17.95
CA TYR A 188 12.48 23.54 -17.77
C TYR A 188 12.94 22.09 -17.60
N LEU A 189 12.43 21.43 -16.57
CA LEU A 189 12.72 20.03 -16.30
C LEU A 189 11.85 19.16 -17.21
N HIS A 190 12.47 18.22 -17.93
CA HIS A 190 11.71 17.22 -18.69
C HIS A 190 10.87 16.35 -17.73
N VAL A 191 9.56 16.62 -17.70
CA VAL A 191 8.58 16.02 -16.79
C VAL A 191 8.44 14.52 -17.07
N ALA A 192 7.84 14.17 -18.21
CA ALA A 192 7.64 12.82 -18.72
C ALA A 192 7.52 12.87 -20.25
N LYS A 193 7.68 11.73 -20.93
CA LYS A 193 7.48 11.62 -22.39
C LYS A 193 6.02 11.91 -22.79
N TYR A 194 5.09 11.49 -21.94
CA TYR A 194 3.65 11.76 -22.04
C TYR A 194 3.16 12.19 -20.66
N PRO A 195 3.00 13.51 -20.39
CA PRO A 195 2.44 13.99 -19.14
C PRO A 195 0.91 13.80 -19.14
N VAL A 196 0.42 12.91 -18.27
CA VAL A 196 -1.01 12.55 -18.15
C VAL A 196 -1.41 12.62 -16.67
N GLY A 197 -2.63 13.10 -16.38
CA GLY A 197 -3.17 13.14 -15.02
C GLY A 197 -2.43 14.04 -14.02
N LEU A 198 -1.75 15.08 -14.51
CA LEU A 198 -0.90 15.97 -13.69
C LEU A 198 -1.58 17.27 -13.25
N ASP A 199 -2.33 17.93 -14.14
CA ASP A 199 -2.75 19.33 -13.92
C ASP A 199 -3.67 19.50 -12.70
N SER A 200 -4.60 18.57 -12.49
CA SER A 200 -5.43 18.50 -11.28
C SER A 200 -4.59 18.33 -10.01
N LYS A 201 -3.55 17.49 -10.05
CA LYS A 201 -2.66 17.21 -8.91
C LYS A 201 -1.72 18.37 -8.61
N VAL A 202 -1.31 19.13 -9.64
CA VAL A 202 -0.58 20.40 -9.49
C VAL A 202 -1.52 21.45 -8.89
N TRP A 203 -2.75 21.57 -9.38
CA TRP A 203 -3.74 22.52 -8.87
C TRP A 203 -4.09 22.25 -7.39
N ASP A 204 -4.35 20.98 -7.03
CA ASP A 204 -4.59 20.53 -5.66
C ASP A 204 -3.45 20.98 -4.73
N ILE A 205 -2.21 20.61 -5.05
CA ILE A 205 -1.07 20.86 -4.16
C ILE A 205 -0.67 22.34 -4.11
N MET A 206 -0.86 23.10 -5.19
CA MET A 206 -0.65 24.55 -5.18
C MET A 206 -1.61 25.26 -4.22
N ASN A 207 -2.90 24.94 -4.30
CA ASN A 207 -3.92 25.66 -3.53
C ASN A 207 -4.01 25.16 -2.07
N LEU A 208 -4.01 23.84 -1.85
CA LEU A 208 -4.26 23.25 -0.54
C LEU A 208 -3.04 23.18 0.38
N HIS A 209 -1.82 23.18 -0.18
CA HIS A 209 -0.59 22.95 0.59
C HIS A 209 0.47 24.05 0.41
N VAL A 210 0.82 24.39 -0.82
CA VAL A 210 1.92 25.34 -1.10
C VAL A 210 1.52 26.79 -0.86
N SER A 211 0.28 27.20 -1.20
CA SER A 211 -0.22 28.58 -1.09
C SER A 211 0.79 29.62 -1.59
N VAL A 212 1.04 29.62 -2.92
CA VAL A 212 1.95 30.59 -3.54
C VAL A 212 1.37 32.00 -3.37
N GLY A 213 2.15 32.90 -2.75
CA GLY A 213 1.77 34.30 -2.51
C GLY A 213 1.64 34.72 -1.04
N THR A 214 1.72 33.80 -0.07
CA THR A 214 1.83 34.15 1.35
C THR A 214 3.30 34.28 1.79
N ASN A 215 3.61 35.25 2.66
CA ASN A 215 4.99 35.58 3.07
C ASN A 215 5.61 34.62 4.11
N ASP A 216 4.91 33.57 4.54
CA ASP A 216 5.50 32.53 5.38
C ASP A 216 6.61 31.75 4.66
N VAL A 217 7.49 31.09 5.42
CA VAL A 217 8.32 29.97 4.93
C VAL A 217 7.48 28.70 5.09
N ARG A 218 7.42 27.83 4.08
CA ARG A 218 6.64 26.58 4.18
C ARG A 218 7.33 25.38 3.54
N MET A 219 7.30 24.26 4.26
CA MET A 219 7.72 22.94 3.84
C MET A 219 6.51 22.05 3.51
N VAL A 220 6.52 21.41 2.34
CA VAL A 220 5.45 20.52 1.87
C VAL A 220 6.02 19.16 1.48
N GLY A 221 5.52 18.10 2.10
CA GLY A 221 5.90 16.72 1.80
C GLY A 221 4.97 16.07 0.78
N ILE A 222 5.52 15.55 -0.31
CA ILE A 222 4.82 14.69 -1.28
C ILE A 222 5.12 13.23 -0.90
N LEU A 223 4.12 12.55 -0.33
CA LEU A 223 4.22 11.15 0.12
C LEU A 223 3.53 10.19 -0.86
N GLY A 224 4.08 8.99 -1.02
CA GLY A 224 3.41 7.89 -1.72
C GLY A 224 4.36 6.74 -2.08
N VAL A 225 3.83 5.68 -2.69
CA VAL A 225 4.60 4.46 -3.04
C VAL A 225 5.67 4.68 -4.12
N GLY A 226 6.49 3.66 -4.38
CA GLY A 226 7.37 3.64 -5.56
C GLY A 226 6.55 3.63 -6.85
N GLY A 227 7.04 4.29 -7.91
CA GLY A 227 6.37 4.31 -9.23
C GLY A 227 5.12 5.19 -9.37
N ILE A 228 4.57 5.74 -8.28
CA ILE A 228 3.33 6.55 -8.24
C ILE A 228 3.39 7.91 -8.99
N GLY A 229 4.59 8.35 -9.41
CA GLY A 229 4.78 9.59 -10.18
C GLY A 229 5.22 10.84 -9.39
N LYS A 230 5.63 10.73 -8.12
CA LYS A 230 6.06 11.87 -7.29
C LYS A 230 7.08 12.80 -7.97
N THR A 231 8.17 12.24 -8.50
CA THR A 231 9.20 12.97 -9.26
C THR A 231 8.61 13.73 -10.44
N THR A 232 7.67 13.12 -11.16
CA THR A 232 6.97 13.72 -12.30
C THR A 232 6.14 14.92 -11.85
N LEU A 233 5.35 14.76 -10.78
CA LEU A 233 4.57 15.84 -10.18
C LEU A 233 5.49 16.98 -9.68
N ALA A 234 6.57 16.66 -8.98
CA ALA A 234 7.52 17.65 -8.46
C ALA A 234 8.23 18.45 -9.56
N LYS A 235 8.58 17.81 -10.69
CA LYS A 235 9.09 18.52 -11.88
C LYS A 235 8.03 19.42 -12.52
N SER A 236 6.79 18.96 -12.58
CA SER A 236 5.69 19.75 -13.12
C SER A 236 5.44 21.00 -12.26
N ILE A 237 5.40 20.83 -10.93
CA ILE A 237 5.35 21.93 -9.97
C ILE A 237 6.50 22.92 -10.20
N TYR A 238 7.75 22.43 -10.28
CA TYR A 238 8.91 23.29 -10.52
C TYR A 238 8.71 24.17 -11.76
N ASN A 239 8.35 23.55 -12.89
CA ASN A 239 8.11 24.26 -14.15
C ASN A 239 6.96 25.29 -14.05
N SER A 240 5.93 25.01 -13.25
CA SER A 240 4.74 25.86 -13.10
C SER A 240 4.90 27.04 -12.13
N ILE A 241 5.86 27.03 -11.18
CA ILE A 241 5.98 28.13 -10.19
C ILE A 241 7.38 28.71 -9.98
N ALA A 242 8.46 28.10 -10.48
CA ALA A 242 9.82 28.53 -10.17
C ALA A 242 10.15 29.99 -10.59
N PHE A 243 9.49 30.51 -11.63
CA PHE A 243 9.66 31.90 -12.06
C PHE A 243 9.22 32.94 -11.02
N GLY A 244 8.28 32.58 -10.13
CA GLY A 244 7.77 33.43 -9.05
C GLY A 244 8.72 33.61 -7.86
N PHE A 245 9.87 32.94 -7.87
CA PHE A 245 10.91 33.01 -6.84
C PHE A 245 12.12 33.78 -7.36
N GLU A 246 12.92 34.35 -6.46
CA GLU A 246 14.16 35.03 -6.85
C GLU A 246 15.18 34.01 -7.39
N ALA A 247 15.19 32.83 -6.78
CA ALA A 247 15.99 31.69 -7.15
C ALA A 247 15.27 30.38 -6.84
N SER A 248 15.64 29.32 -7.55
CA SER A 248 15.07 27.98 -7.35
C SER A 248 16.09 26.88 -7.62
N CYS A 249 15.93 25.75 -6.92
CA CYS A 249 16.79 24.59 -7.11
C CYS A 249 15.96 23.30 -7.03
N PHE A 250 16.03 22.49 -8.09
CA PHE A 250 15.58 21.10 -8.07
C PHE A 250 16.81 20.18 -7.90
N LEU A 251 16.80 19.38 -6.83
CA LEU A 251 17.73 18.28 -6.60
C LEU A 251 17.01 16.96 -6.91
N ALA A 252 17.47 16.27 -7.95
CA ALA A 252 16.95 14.96 -8.35
C ALA A 252 17.64 13.84 -7.56
N ASN A 253 16.90 12.77 -7.24
CA ASN A 253 17.42 11.53 -6.64
C ASN A 253 18.34 11.76 -5.41
N VAL A 254 17.92 12.61 -4.47
CA VAL A 254 18.70 13.03 -3.29
C VAL A 254 19.31 11.84 -2.55
N SER A 255 18.54 10.78 -2.29
CA SER A 255 19.02 9.52 -1.72
C SER A 255 20.21 8.93 -2.48
N ASP A 256 20.09 8.78 -3.79
CA ASP A 256 21.03 7.99 -4.60
C ASP A 256 22.32 8.78 -4.89
N THR A 257 22.26 10.11 -4.79
CA THR A 257 23.44 10.99 -4.75
C THR A 257 24.06 11.03 -3.35
N ALA A 258 23.26 11.22 -2.29
CA ALA A 258 23.75 11.35 -0.90
C ALA A 258 24.50 10.10 -0.41
N ASN A 259 24.15 8.91 -0.90
CA ASN A 259 24.83 7.65 -0.60
C ASN A 259 26.19 7.47 -1.32
N GLN A 260 26.61 8.41 -2.16
CA GLN A 260 27.93 8.41 -2.81
C GLN A 260 29.00 9.10 -1.95
N VAL A 261 30.26 8.80 -2.20
CA VAL A 261 31.39 9.43 -1.48
C VAL A 261 31.39 10.94 -1.78
N TYR A 262 31.32 11.76 -0.73
CA TYR A 262 31.09 13.22 -0.79
C TYR A 262 29.74 13.67 -1.42
N GLY A 263 28.77 12.77 -1.60
CA GLY A 263 27.50 13.07 -2.26
C GLY A 263 26.67 14.20 -1.61
N LEU A 264 26.59 14.24 -0.28
CA LEU A 264 25.93 15.35 0.43
C LEU A 264 26.61 16.71 0.21
N VAL A 265 27.95 16.74 0.06
CA VAL A 265 28.70 17.97 -0.24
C VAL A 265 28.34 18.46 -1.64
N GLN A 266 28.33 17.58 -2.64
CA GLN A 266 27.95 17.91 -4.02
C GLN A 266 26.52 18.47 -4.11
N LEU A 267 25.59 17.94 -3.31
CA LEU A 267 24.22 18.46 -3.24
C LEU A 267 24.17 19.87 -2.61
N GLN A 268 24.97 20.15 -1.57
CA GLN A 268 25.10 21.49 -0.99
C GLN A 268 25.73 22.49 -1.97
N GLU A 269 26.80 22.11 -2.68
CA GLU A 269 27.41 22.92 -3.75
C GLU A 269 26.42 23.18 -4.90
N THR A 270 25.55 22.21 -5.22
CA THR A 270 24.48 22.37 -6.22
C THR A 270 23.39 23.35 -5.76
N ILE A 271 23.02 23.35 -4.47
CA ILE A 271 22.09 24.34 -3.89
C ILE A 271 22.70 25.74 -3.98
N LEU A 272 23.95 25.90 -3.54
CA LEU A 272 24.62 27.20 -3.49
C LEU A 272 24.85 27.78 -4.90
N SER A 273 25.36 26.99 -5.85
CA SER A 273 25.56 27.42 -7.24
C SER A 273 24.26 27.79 -7.95
N LYS A 274 23.18 26.99 -7.83
CA LYS A 274 21.89 27.32 -8.47
C LYS A 274 21.20 28.54 -7.87
N ILE A 275 21.40 28.84 -6.58
CA ILE A 275 20.70 29.93 -5.88
C ILE A 275 21.48 31.26 -5.93
N PHE A 276 22.81 31.21 -6.02
CA PHE A 276 23.68 32.39 -6.03
C PHE A 276 24.50 32.58 -7.32
N GLY A 277 24.37 31.66 -8.30
CA GLY A 277 25.04 31.71 -9.59
C GLY A 277 26.46 31.11 -9.58
N ASP A 278 27.10 31.10 -10.75
CA ASP A 278 28.45 30.54 -11.00
C ASP A 278 29.61 31.36 -10.40
N CYS A 279 29.47 31.78 -9.15
CA CYS A 279 30.62 32.23 -8.36
C CYS A 279 31.52 31.02 -8.06
N LYS A 280 32.72 31.01 -8.64
CA LYS A 280 33.78 29.99 -8.45
C LYS A 280 34.34 29.88 -7.00
N SER A 281 33.63 30.41 -6.02
CA SER A 281 34.00 30.51 -4.60
C SER A 281 33.17 29.62 -3.69
N PHE A 282 32.12 28.95 -4.18
CA PHE A 282 31.26 28.04 -3.40
C PHE A 282 31.84 26.62 -3.24
N LYS A 283 33.15 26.49 -3.02
CA LYS A 283 33.78 25.20 -2.71
C LYS A 283 33.48 24.82 -1.27
N VAL A 284 32.85 23.67 -1.04
CA VAL A 284 32.44 23.21 0.29
C VAL A 284 33.37 22.10 0.77
N ASP A 285 34.31 22.43 1.66
CA ASP A 285 35.28 21.44 2.15
C ASP A 285 34.70 20.44 3.18
N SER A 286 33.48 20.68 3.69
CA SER A 286 32.77 19.74 4.58
C SER A 286 31.27 19.98 4.66
N ILE A 287 30.50 18.94 5.00
CA ILE A 287 29.03 19.00 5.13
C ILE A 287 28.58 20.09 6.11
N VAL A 288 29.30 20.24 7.24
CA VAL A 288 29.00 21.24 8.29
C VAL A 288 29.24 22.67 7.77
N MET A 289 30.29 22.88 6.99
CA MET A 289 30.55 24.15 6.32
C MET A 289 29.43 24.47 5.32
N GLY A 290 29.02 23.50 4.49
CA GLY A 290 27.95 23.67 3.51
C GLY A 290 26.62 24.04 4.14
N SER A 291 26.19 23.30 5.17
CA SER A 291 24.99 23.64 5.96
C SER A 291 25.07 25.03 6.57
N SER A 292 26.25 25.43 7.08
CA SER A 292 26.46 26.78 7.64
C SER A 292 26.38 27.88 6.56
N MET A 293 26.92 27.64 5.36
CA MET A 293 26.83 28.57 4.23
C MET A 293 25.40 28.70 3.72
N ILE A 294 24.65 27.60 3.64
CA ILE A 294 23.25 27.58 3.25
C ILE A 294 22.43 28.38 4.28
N LYS A 295 22.48 28.01 5.56
CA LYS A 295 21.78 28.69 6.66
C LYS A 295 22.08 30.19 6.75
N HIS A 296 23.31 30.62 6.44
CA HIS A 296 23.66 32.05 6.53
C HIS A 296 23.21 32.88 5.32
N ARG A 297 22.99 32.27 4.15
CA ARG A 297 22.73 32.99 2.88
C ARG A 297 21.30 32.85 2.35
N LEU A 298 20.62 31.74 2.62
CA LEU A 298 19.23 31.54 2.20
C LEU A 298 18.19 32.44 2.93
N PRO A 299 18.40 32.96 4.15
CA PRO A 299 17.42 33.86 4.80
C PRO A 299 17.17 35.19 4.09
N SER A 300 18.08 35.61 3.18
CA SER A 300 17.96 36.88 2.46
C SER A 300 17.34 36.76 1.06
N LYS A 301 16.64 35.66 0.75
CA LYS A 301 16.01 35.42 -0.56
C LYS A 301 14.69 34.67 -0.45
N ARG A 302 13.73 34.98 -1.34
CA ARG A 302 12.55 34.13 -1.60
C ARG A 302 12.91 32.98 -2.54
N VAL A 303 12.99 31.75 -2.00
CA VAL A 303 13.54 30.57 -2.69
C VAL A 303 12.51 29.44 -2.87
N LEU A 304 12.55 28.75 -4.02
CA LEU A 304 11.90 27.45 -4.23
C LEU A 304 12.94 26.32 -4.22
N LEU A 305 12.96 25.49 -3.18
CA LEU A 305 13.83 24.31 -3.08
C LEU A 305 12.99 23.04 -3.23
N ILE A 306 13.36 22.16 -4.15
CA ILE A 306 12.71 20.84 -4.32
C ILE A 306 13.74 19.74 -4.12
N LEU A 307 13.48 18.86 -3.15
CA LEU A 307 14.29 17.70 -2.78
C LEU A 307 13.55 16.42 -3.21
N ASP A 308 13.93 15.83 -4.35
CA ASP A 308 13.25 14.65 -4.89
C ASP A 308 13.94 13.34 -4.45
N GLY A 309 13.16 12.41 -3.90
CA GLY A 309 13.64 11.08 -3.52
C GLY A 309 14.47 11.06 -2.22
N VAL A 310 13.99 11.75 -1.18
CA VAL A 310 14.59 11.73 0.17
C VAL A 310 14.19 10.46 0.92
N ASP A 311 15.12 9.84 1.65
CA ASP A 311 14.88 8.63 2.45
C ASP A 311 15.59 8.55 3.82
N HIS A 312 16.42 9.54 4.18
CA HIS A 312 17.02 9.63 5.51
C HIS A 312 16.94 11.05 6.08
N LEU A 313 16.77 11.18 7.41
CA LEU A 313 16.57 12.47 8.09
C LEU A 313 17.79 13.39 7.93
N ASN A 314 19.00 12.83 7.97
CA ASN A 314 20.24 13.58 7.79
C ASN A 314 20.34 14.28 6.41
N GLN A 315 19.65 13.80 5.38
CA GLN A 315 19.56 14.46 4.07
C GLN A 315 18.77 15.77 4.19
N LEU A 316 17.70 15.79 4.99
CA LEU A 316 16.92 17.01 5.23
C LEU A 316 17.67 17.97 6.17
N GLU A 317 18.20 17.47 7.29
CA GLU A 317 18.95 18.26 8.27
C GLU A 317 20.17 18.98 7.66
N THR A 318 20.81 18.38 6.64
CA THR A 318 22.02 18.95 6.00
C THR A 318 21.73 19.83 4.78
N LEU A 319 20.60 19.63 4.08
CA LEU A 319 20.24 20.34 2.84
C LEU A 319 19.17 21.42 3.02
N ALA A 320 18.28 21.28 4.00
CA ALA A 320 17.17 22.20 4.26
C ALA A 320 17.14 22.72 5.70
N GLY A 321 17.41 21.87 6.70
CA GLY A 321 17.39 22.26 8.11
C GLY A 321 16.02 22.81 8.56
N GLY A 322 16.02 23.86 9.39
CA GLY A 322 14.78 24.46 9.88
C GLY A 322 14.23 25.56 8.96
N HIS A 323 12.99 25.99 9.22
CA HIS A 323 12.38 27.16 8.54
C HIS A 323 13.24 28.43 8.68
N ASP A 324 14.03 28.53 9.75
CA ASP A 324 14.98 29.61 10.03
C ASP A 324 16.16 29.69 9.04
N TRP A 325 16.30 28.72 8.13
CA TRP A 325 17.27 28.77 7.05
C TRP A 325 16.78 29.59 5.85
N PHE A 326 15.49 29.93 5.72
CA PHE A 326 14.93 30.50 4.47
C PHE A 326 14.30 31.89 4.68
N GLY A 327 14.32 32.72 3.63
CA GLY A 327 13.67 34.03 3.64
C GLY A 327 12.15 33.96 3.44
N GLU A 328 11.44 35.02 3.83
CA GLU A 328 9.97 35.12 3.70
C GLU A 328 9.46 34.78 2.29
N GLY A 329 8.33 34.08 2.24
CA GLY A 329 7.71 33.59 1.00
C GLY A 329 8.40 32.37 0.37
N SER A 330 9.44 31.80 0.99
CA SER A 330 10.13 30.61 0.46
C SER A 330 9.27 29.34 0.55
N ARG A 331 9.49 28.41 -0.38
CA ARG A 331 8.78 27.12 -0.45
C ARG A 331 9.77 25.97 -0.61
N ILE A 332 9.63 24.97 0.24
CA ILE A 332 10.46 23.76 0.25
C ILE A 332 9.54 22.58 -0.04
N ILE A 333 9.84 21.78 -1.07
CA ILE A 333 9.01 20.62 -1.45
C ILE A 333 9.86 19.36 -1.40
N ILE A 334 9.45 18.40 -0.57
CA ILE A 334 10.20 17.17 -0.30
C ILE A 334 9.40 16.00 -0.86
N THR A 335 9.96 15.21 -1.79
CA THR A 335 9.33 13.95 -2.20
C THR A 335 9.96 12.76 -1.46
N THR A 336 9.11 11.91 -0.88
CA THR A 336 9.57 10.75 -0.12
C THR A 336 8.59 9.57 -0.19
N ARG A 337 9.06 8.40 0.27
CA ARG A 337 8.24 7.20 0.48
C ARG A 337 7.86 7.02 1.96
N ASP A 338 8.36 7.88 2.87
CA ASP A 338 8.29 7.69 4.31
C ASP A 338 7.65 8.89 5.05
N GLN A 339 6.50 8.65 5.70
CA GLN A 339 5.79 9.65 6.51
C GLN A 339 6.57 10.08 7.75
N HIS A 340 7.40 9.19 8.31
CA HIS A 340 8.10 9.42 9.57
C HIS A 340 9.15 10.52 9.43
N LEU A 341 9.83 10.58 8.28
CA LEU A 341 10.81 11.63 7.95
C LEU A 341 10.16 13.01 7.94
N LEU A 342 9.00 13.15 7.29
CA LEU A 342 8.27 14.42 7.20
C LEU A 342 7.80 14.90 8.59
N THR A 343 7.29 13.96 9.40
CA THR A 343 6.80 14.25 10.75
C THR A 343 7.94 14.65 11.69
N THR A 344 9.06 13.91 11.66
CA THR A 344 10.21 14.16 12.53
C THR A 344 10.95 15.45 12.16
N HIS A 345 10.94 15.82 10.88
CA HIS A 345 11.51 17.09 10.39
C HIS A 345 10.59 18.31 10.59
N GLY A 346 9.36 18.13 11.09
CA GLY A 346 8.42 19.24 11.30
C GLY A 346 7.89 19.88 10.01
N VAL A 347 7.63 19.08 8.97
CA VAL A 347 7.08 19.55 7.70
C VAL A 347 5.62 19.99 7.86
N ASP A 348 5.28 21.23 7.46
CA ASP A 348 3.99 21.88 7.75
C ASP A 348 2.78 21.16 7.14
N SER A 349 2.95 20.50 5.99
CA SER A 349 1.86 19.81 5.30
C SER A 349 2.32 18.61 4.50
N THR A 350 1.53 17.53 4.48
CA THR A 350 1.81 16.31 3.69
C THR A 350 0.70 16.05 2.67
N TYR A 351 1.01 16.18 1.38
CA TYR A 351 0.16 15.72 0.28
C TYR A 351 0.38 14.22 0.05
N LYS A 352 -0.63 13.40 0.33
CA LYS A 352 -0.59 11.94 0.08
C LYS A 352 -1.05 11.67 -1.35
N MET A 353 -0.08 11.49 -2.25
CA MET A 353 -0.31 11.37 -3.68
C MET A 353 -1.11 10.12 -4.03
N ARG A 354 -2.29 10.32 -4.62
CA ARG A 354 -3.09 9.26 -5.23
C ARG A 354 -2.54 8.92 -6.62
N GLY A 355 -2.69 7.66 -7.02
CA GLY A 355 -2.31 7.19 -8.36
C GLY A 355 -3.18 7.77 -9.48
N LEU A 356 -3.03 7.24 -10.68
CA LEU A 356 -3.89 7.63 -11.82
C LEU A 356 -5.34 7.15 -11.59
N ASN A 357 -6.30 7.88 -12.17
CA ASN A 357 -7.64 7.33 -12.39
C ASN A 357 -7.61 6.35 -13.59
N GLN A 358 -8.75 5.70 -13.90
CA GLN A 358 -8.79 4.70 -14.97
C GLN A 358 -8.54 5.31 -16.36
N ASP A 359 -9.08 6.50 -16.64
CA ASP A 359 -8.95 7.18 -17.93
C ASP A 359 -7.51 7.69 -18.17
N ASP A 360 -6.90 8.30 -17.14
CA ASP A 360 -5.48 8.68 -17.11
C ASP A 360 -4.58 7.45 -17.34
N ALA A 361 -4.90 6.32 -16.69
CA ALA A 361 -4.12 5.08 -16.79
C ALA A 361 -4.21 4.46 -18.20
N LEU A 362 -5.41 4.44 -18.77
CA LEU A 362 -5.69 4.04 -20.14
C LEU A 362 -4.93 4.92 -21.15
N GLN A 363 -5.09 6.25 -21.06
CA GLN A 363 -4.44 7.21 -21.96
C GLN A 363 -2.91 7.08 -21.89
N LEU A 364 -2.32 7.03 -20.69
CA LEU A 364 -0.87 6.87 -20.52
C LEU A 364 -0.38 5.53 -21.10
N PHE A 365 -1.08 4.42 -20.85
CA PHE A 365 -0.72 3.13 -21.40
C PHE A 365 -0.78 3.13 -22.93
N CYS A 366 -1.86 3.65 -23.52
CA CYS A 366 -2.04 3.69 -24.97
C CYS A 366 -1.00 4.56 -25.68
N TRP A 367 -0.58 5.69 -25.07
CA TRP A 367 0.53 6.50 -25.59
C TRP A 367 1.86 5.74 -25.64
N HIS A 368 2.11 4.84 -24.69
CA HIS A 368 3.30 3.98 -24.70
C HIS A 368 3.16 2.79 -25.66
N ALA A 369 2.01 2.08 -25.65
CA ALA A 369 1.79 0.84 -26.39
C ALA A 369 1.45 1.01 -27.88
N PHE A 370 0.78 2.11 -28.24
CA PHE A 370 0.29 2.37 -29.60
C PHE A 370 0.77 3.70 -30.19
N ARG A 371 1.22 4.65 -29.34
CA ARG A 371 1.46 6.07 -29.69
C ARG A 371 0.17 6.81 -30.10
N SER A 372 -0.95 6.40 -29.52
CA SER A 372 -2.26 7.02 -29.66
C SER A 372 -2.94 7.12 -28.29
N GLU A 373 -3.84 8.07 -28.12
CA GLU A 373 -4.66 8.21 -26.91
C GLU A 373 -5.57 7.00 -26.64
N LYS A 374 -6.02 6.32 -27.71
CA LYS A 374 -6.94 5.18 -27.65
C LYS A 374 -6.27 3.89 -28.15
N PRO A 375 -6.72 2.72 -27.70
CA PRO A 375 -6.21 1.44 -28.17
C PRO A 375 -6.62 1.13 -29.61
N VAL A 376 -5.87 0.25 -30.26
CA VAL A 376 -6.21 -0.29 -31.59
C VAL A 376 -7.31 -1.35 -31.47
N ASP A 377 -8.15 -1.48 -32.51
CA ASP A 377 -9.36 -2.32 -32.47
C ASP A 377 -9.10 -3.78 -32.06
N GLY A 378 -9.91 -4.23 -31.10
CA GLY A 378 -9.81 -5.55 -30.49
C GLY A 378 -8.51 -5.81 -29.71
N TYR A 379 -7.81 -4.78 -29.25
CA TYR A 379 -6.83 -4.91 -28.15
C TYR A 379 -7.43 -4.57 -26.77
N GLY A 380 -8.67 -4.03 -26.71
CA GLY A 380 -9.29 -3.49 -25.50
C GLY A 380 -9.25 -4.42 -24.27
N GLU A 381 -9.61 -5.69 -24.42
CA GLU A 381 -9.60 -6.68 -23.33
C GLU A 381 -8.19 -6.89 -22.73
N PHE A 382 -7.14 -6.87 -23.57
CA PHE A 382 -5.76 -6.95 -23.08
C PHE A 382 -5.34 -5.66 -22.37
N VAL A 383 -5.78 -4.50 -22.88
CA VAL A 383 -5.52 -3.19 -22.25
C VAL A 383 -6.15 -3.11 -20.87
N GLU A 384 -7.41 -3.54 -20.72
CA GLU A 384 -8.10 -3.62 -19.44
C GLU A 384 -7.40 -4.59 -18.46
N GLN A 385 -6.99 -5.78 -18.92
CA GLN A 385 -6.17 -6.70 -18.10
C GLN A 385 -4.86 -6.06 -17.63
N ILE A 386 -4.18 -5.30 -18.50
CA ILE A 386 -2.91 -4.63 -18.15
C ILE A 386 -3.13 -3.50 -17.14
N ILE A 387 -4.19 -2.69 -17.30
CA ILE A 387 -4.50 -1.60 -16.35
C ILE A 387 -4.88 -2.19 -14.99
N ASN A 388 -5.70 -3.26 -14.96
CA ASN A 388 -6.04 -3.96 -13.72
C ASN A 388 -4.82 -4.59 -13.03
N TYR A 389 -3.85 -5.14 -13.78
CA TYR A 389 -2.58 -5.65 -13.22
C TYR A 389 -1.64 -4.53 -12.76
N ALA A 390 -1.51 -3.46 -13.54
CA ALA A 390 -0.65 -2.33 -13.23
C ALA A 390 -1.18 -1.47 -12.07
N GLY A 391 -2.50 -1.50 -11.86
CA GLY A 391 -3.20 -0.60 -10.97
C GLY A 391 -2.95 0.86 -11.32
N SER A 392 -2.90 1.70 -10.30
CA SER A 392 -2.82 3.17 -10.44
C SER A 392 -1.38 3.72 -10.58
N LEU A 393 -0.39 2.89 -10.96
CA LEU A 393 1.04 3.25 -10.99
C LEU A 393 1.54 3.67 -12.40
N PRO A 394 1.81 4.97 -12.67
CA PRO A 394 2.28 5.45 -13.98
C PRO A 394 3.48 4.68 -14.54
N LEU A 395 4.48 4.42 -13.67
CA LEU A 395 5.72 3.73 -14.05
C LEU A 395 5.46 2.35 -14.68
N VAL A 396 4.47 1.63 -14.16
CA VAL A 396 4.18 0.25 -14.56
C VAL A 396 3.52 0.23 -15.93
N LEU A 397 2.53 1.11 -16.13
CA LEU A 397 1.87 1.35 -17.41
C LEU A 397 2.90 1.78 -18.48
N THR A 398 3.82 2.69 -18.14
CA THR A 398 4.95 3.10 -19.00
C THR A 398 5.86 1.92 -19.39
N VAL A 399 6.25 1.07 -18.45
CA VAL A 399 7.15 -0.08 -18.73
C VAL A 399 6.44 -1.12 -19.60
N LEU A 400 5.25 -1.57 -19.19
CA LEU A 400 4.50 -2.62 -19.92
C LEU A 400 4.09 -2.14 -21.31
N GLY A 401 3.61 -0.90 -21.45
CA GLY A 401 3.28 -0.33 -22.76
C GLY A 401 4.50 -0.19 -23.67
N SER A 402 5.68 0.13 -23.12
CA SER A 402 6.91 0.22 -23.93
C SER A 402 7.46 -1.15 -24.33
N ASP A 403 7.29 -2.19 -23.51
CA ASP A 403 7.68 -3.57 -23.83
C ASP A 403 6.76 -4.17 -24.92
N LEU A 404 5.45 -3.92 -24.81
CA LEU A 404 4.42 -4.42 -25.73
C LEU A 404 4.30 -3.64 -27.06
N TYR A 405 4.97 -2.48 -27.17
CA TYR A 405 4.90 -1.63 -28.35
C TYR A 405 5.30 -2.39 -29.63
N GLY A 406 4.38 -2.44 -30.60
CA GLY A 406 4.59 -3.09 -31.91
C GLY A 406 4.50 -4.62 -31.92
N ARG A 407 4.20 -5.28 -30.78
CA ARG A 407 3.96 -6.74 -30.71
C ARG A 407 2.55 -7.11 -31.18
N SER A 408 2.37 -8.36 -31.62
CA SER A 408 1.08 -8.93 -32.02
C SER A 408 0.22 -9.41 -30.85
N LYS A 409 -1.09 -9.61 -31.07
CA LYS A 409 -2.05 -10.07 -30.03
C LYS A 409 -1.60 -11.34 -29.30
N LYS A 410 -0.99 -12.31 -30.00
CA LYS A 410 -0.48 -13.56 -29.38
C LYS A 410 0.73 -13.33 -28.46
N GLU A 411 1.57 -12.36 -28.80
CA GLU A 411 2.70 -11.96 -27.96
C GLU A 411 2.23 -11.14 -26.75
N TRP A 412 1.17 -10.34 -26.88
CA TRP A 412 0.53 -9.66 -25.76
C TRP A 412 -0.08 -10.66 -24.77
N GLU A 413 -0.81 -11.65 -25.27
CA GLU A 413 -1.40 -12.76 -24.50
C GLU A 413 -0.31 -13.54 -23.73
N SER A 414 0.73 -14.00 -24.43
CA SER A 414 1.85 -14.72 -23.80
C SER A 414 2.67 -13.85 -22.83
N ALA A 415 2.81 -12.55 -23.08
CA ALA A 415 3.51 -11.63 -22.18
C ALA A 415 2.69 -11.35 -20.91
N LEU A 416 1.37 -11.18 -21.03
CA LEU A 416 0.45 -11.04 -19.90
C LEU A 416 0.55 -12.26 -18.97
N ASP A 417 0.51 -13.47 -19.52
CA ASP A 417 0.65 -14.70 -18.73
C ASP A 417 2.06 -14.88 -18.14
N GLN A 418 3.09 -14.31 -18.76
CA GLN A 418 4.42 -14.23 -18.17
C GLN A 418 4.44 -13.23 -16.98
N TYR A 419 3.90 -12.01 -17.14
CA TYR A 419 3.89 -11.00 -16.08
C TYR A 419 3.09 -11.46 -14.84
N LYS A 420 1.95 -12.14 -15.04
CA LYS A 420 1.14 -12.76 -13.97
C LYS A 420 1.91 -13.81 -13.15
N LYS A 421 2.94 -14.45 -13.74
CA LYS A 421 3.76 -15.50 -13.11
C LYS A 421 5.07 -14.96 -12.51
N ILE A 422 5.72 -14.02 -13.21
CA ILE A 422 6.99 -13.40 -12.81
C ILE A 422 6.94 -11.91 -13.18
N PRO A 423 7.00 -10.98 -12.20
CA PRO A 423 7.03 -9.54 -12.48
C PRO A 423 8.19 -9.13 -13.40
N HIS A 424 7.92 -8.21 -14.33
CA HIS A 424 8.94 -7.69 -15.25
C HIS A 424 10.13 -7.08 -14.49
N GLN A 425 11.36 -7.36 -14.95
CA GLN A 425 12.58 -7.09 -14.17
C GLN A 425 12.77 -5.62 -13.78
N ASP A 426 12.36 -4.67 -14.63
CA ASP A 426 12.46 -3.23 -14.31
C ASP A 426 11.44 -2.81 -13.25
N ILE A 427 10.23 -3.38 -13.27
CA ILE A 427 9.19 -3.14 -12.26
C ILE A 427 9.64 -3.75 -10.93
N GLN A 428 10.14 -4.98 -10.95
CA GLN A 428 10.75 -5.64 -9.80
C GLN A 428 11.84 -4.76 -9.17
N ARG A 429 12.81 -4.30 -9.97
CA ARG A 429 13.96 -3.50 -9.49
C ARG A 429 13.52 -2.23 -8.74
N ILE A 430 12.55 -1.49 -9.27
CA ILE A 430 12.16 -0.17 -8.74
C ILE A 430 11.23 -0.27 -7.52
N LEU A 431 10.38 -1.31 -7.45
CA LEU A 431 9.58 -1.63 -6.27
C LEU A 431 10.45 -2.21 -5.15
N GLN A 432 11.35 -3.14 -5.48
CA GLN A 432 12.30 -3.76 -4.56
C GLN A 432 13.29 -2.74 -3.95
N THR A 433 13.52 -1.57 -4.57
CA THR A 433 14.28 -0.46 -3.96
C THR A 433 13.74 -0.08 -2.57
N SER A 434 12.42 -0.09 -2.35
CA SER A 434 11.85 0.17 -1.02
C SER A 434 12.13 -0.99 -0.04
N TYR A 435 12.01 -2.23 -0.50
CA TYR A 435 12.25 -3.43 0.30
C TYR A 435 13.71 -3.58 0.72
N ASN A 436 14.67 -3.31 -0.19
CA ASN A 436 16.10 -3.45 0.08
C ASN A 436 16.57 -2.55 1.24
N ARG A 437 15.93 -1.39 1.42
CA ARG A 437 16.20 -0.39 2.48
C ARG A 437 15.58 -0.72 3.85
N LEU A 438 14.80 -1.79 3.96
CA LEU A 438 14.26 -2.28 5.23
C LEU A 438 15.33 -3.03 6.05
N SER A 439 15.21 -3.02 7.38
CA SER A 439 15.98 -3.89 8.28
C SER A 439 15.57 -5.36 8.15
N GLU A 440 16.36 -6.30 8.66
CA GLU A 440 16.12 -7.75 8.50
C GLU A 440 14.76 -8.20 9.09
N ASN A 441 14.34 -7.62 10.22
CA ASN A 441 13.04 -7.92 10.81
C ASN A 441 11.89 -7.34 9.97
N GLU A 442 12.00 -6.09 9.52
CA GLU A 442 11.03 -5.47 8.60
C GLU A 442 10.91 -6.26 7.27
N LYS A 443 12.03 -6.75 6.73
CA LYS A 443 12.06 -7.62 5.54
C LYS A 443 11.28 -8.92 5.79
N ASN A 444 11.56 -9.62 6.90
CA ASN A 444 10.86 -10.87 7.19
C ASN A 444 9.37 -10.66 7.49
N ILE A 445 8.97 -9.55 8.12
CA ILE A 445 7.56 -9.20 8.31
C ILE A 445 6.90 -8.89 6.96
N PHE A 446 7.54 -8.09 6.11
CA PHE A 446 7.03 -7.74 4.77
C PHE A 446 6.79 -8.99 3.91
N LEU A 447 7.74 -9.94 3.89
CA LEU A 447 7.60 -11.20 3.16
C LEU A 447 6.50 -12.10 3.75
N ASP A 448 6.39 -12.19 5.07
CA ASP A 448 5.31 -12.95 5.72
C ASP A 448 3.93 -12.37 5.36
N ILE A 449 3.79 -11.03 5.28
CA ILE A 449 2.54 -10.40 4.84
C ILE A 449 2.26 -10.72 3.36
N ALA A 450 3.24 -10.49 2.47
CA ALA A 450 3.12 -10.70 1.03
C ALA A 450 2.80 -12.17 0.64
N CYS A 451 3.29 -13.13 1.41
CA CYS A 451 3.03 -14.55 1.18
C CYS A 451 1.79 -15.08 1.93
N CYS A 452 1.47 -14.60 3.14
CA CYS A 452 0.60 -15.34 4.07
C CYS A 452 -0.59 -14.58 4.67
N PHE A 453 -0.58 -13.23 4.73
CA PHE A 453 -1.51 -12.47 5.59
C PHE A 453 -2.32 -11.35 4.91
N ILE A 454 -2.25 -11.21 3.59
CA ILE A 454 -3.11 -10.26 2.87
C ILE A 454 -4.57 -10.75 2.93
N GLY A 455 -5.48 -9.82 3.27
CA GLY A 455 -6.92 -10.07 3.40
C GLY A 455 -7.38 -10.58 4.76
N ASP A 456 -6.46 -10.87 5.68
CA ASP A 456 -6.78 -11.25 7.06
C ASP A 456 -7.15 -10.05 7.94
N VAL A 457 -7.85 -10.30 9.05
CA VAL A 457 -8.18 -9.30 10.07
C VAL A 457 -6.89 -8.78 10.73
N PHE A 458 -6.72 -7.46 10.76
CA PHE A 458 -5.46 -6.80 11.15
C PHE A 458 -4.97 -7.23 12.54
N ASP A 459 -5.85 -7.20 13.56
CA ASP A 459 -5.53 -7.59 14.94
C ASP A 459 -5.06 -9.05 15.08
N ASP A 460 -5.56 -9.96 14.24
CA ASP A 460 -5.12 -11.36 14.25
C ASP A 460 -3.73 -11.51 13.64
N VAL A 461 -3.41 -10.76 12.59
CA VAL A 461 -2.04 -10.73 12.03
C VAL A 461 -1.05 -10.14 13.05
N ILE A 462 -1.45 -9.14 13.84
CA ILE A 462 -0.63 -8.64 14.96
C ILE A 462 -0.34 -9.77 15.95
N LYS A 463 -1.35 -10.53 16.43
CA LYS A 463 -1.15 -11.65 17.36
C LYS A 463 -0.25 -12.75 16.76
N ILE A 464 -0.43 -13.07 15.48
CA ILE A 464 0.38 -14.07 14.77
C ILE A 464 1.85 -13.62 14.65
N LEU A 465 2.10 -12.37 14.26
CA LEU A 465 3.47 -11.84 14.15
C LEU A 465 4.13 -11.66 15.52
N ASP A 466 3.38 -11.32 16.57
CA ASP A 466 3.91 -11.25 17.94
C ASP A 466 4.35 -12.63 18.42
N SER A 467 3.56 -13.68 18.09
CA SER A 467 3.94 -15.08 18.32
C SER A 467 5.25 -15.48 17.63
N PHE A 468 5.75 -14.72 16.64
CA PHE A 468 7.01 -14.99 15.92
C PHE A 468 8.24 -14.28 16.51
N ASP A 469 8.13 -13.70 17.71
CA ASP A 469 9.13 -12.84 18.38
C ASP A 469 9.42 -11.52 17.62
N PHE A 470 8.56 -11.15 16.67
CA PHE A 470 8.84 -10.05 15.72
C PHE A 470 8.49 -8.65 16.23
N CYS A 471 7.87 -8.49 17.41
CA CYS A 471 7.48 -7.18 17.98
C CYS A 471 6.67 -6.30 16.99
N PRO A 472 5.56 -6.82 16.41
CA PRO A 472 4.82 -6.17 15.31
C PRO A 472 4.32 -4.77 15.65
N ASN A 473 4.01 -4.49 16.92
CA ASN A 473 3.56 -3.17 17.39
C ASN A 473 4.58 -2.04 17.11
N PHE A 474 5.85 -2.36 16.86
CA PHE A 474 6.88 -1.38 16.47
C PHE A 474 7.07 -1.30 14.94
N TRP A 475 7.10 -2.44 14.25
CA TRP A 475 7.45 -2.50 12.82
C TRP A 475 6.26 -2.36 11.86
N ILE A 476 5.06 -2.77 12.24
CA ILE A 476 3.86 -2.60 11.41
C ILE A 476 3.52 -1.11 11.20
N PRO A 477 3.60 -0.23 12.22
CA PRO A 477 3.53 1.21 12.00
C PRO A 477 4.57 1.71 10.98
N ARG A 478 5.84 1.28 11.10
CA ARG A 478 6.90 1.67 10.15
C ARG A 478 6.63 1.23 8.71
N LEU A 479 6.07 0.04 8.51
CA LEU A 479 5.67 -0.42 7.17
C LEU A 479 4.46 0.38 6.62
N ARG A 480 3.56 0.88 7.48
CA ARG A 480 2.50 1.84 7.09
C ARG A 480 3.07 3.23 6.76
N GLU A 481 4.00 3.75 7.58
CA GLU A 481 4.69 5.03 7.36
C GLU A 481 5.46 5.04 6.04
N LYS A 482 6.12 3.92 5.69
CA LYS A 482 6.81 3.70 4.40
C LYS A 482 5.87 3.37 3.22
N CYS A 483 4.55 3.47 3.44
CA CYS A 483 3.48 3.17 2.48
C CYS A 483 3.52 1.75 1.85
N LEU A 484 4.14 0.77 2.53
CA LEU A 484 4.27 -0.60 2.02
C LEU A 484 3.05 -1.47 2.29
N ILE A 485 2.33 -1.19 3.38
CA ILE A 485 1.08 -1.84 3.77
C ILE A 485 0.05 -0.79 4.21
N PHE A 486 -1.22 -1.15 4.13
CA PHE A 486 -2.32 -0.34 4.63
C PHE A 486 -3.40 -1.24 5.24
N GLU A 487 -4.43 -0.59 5.78
CA GLU A 487 -5.57 -1.23 6.42
C GLU A 487 -6.84 -0.78 5.69
N LEU A 488 -7.72 -1.72 5.39
CA LEU A 488 -8.99 -1.46 4.70
C LEU A 488 -10.07 -2.35 5.32
N ASN A 489 -11.13 -1.74 5.83
CA ASN A 489 -12.26 -2.44 6.47
C ASN A 489 -11.81 -3.45 7.56
N GLY A 490 -10.85 -3.05 8.41
CA GLY A 490 -10.27 -3.88 9.47
C GLY A 490 -9.35 -5.02 8.98
N LYS A 491 -9.08 -5.11 7.67
CA LYS A 491 -8.22 -6.12 7.06
C LYS A 491 -6.86 -5.55 6.64
N LEU A 492 -5.81 -6.35 6.79
CA LEU A 492 -4.47 -6.01 6.34
C LEU A 492 -4.35 -6.12 4.81
N GLN A 493 -3.83 -5.07 4.18
CA GLN A 493 -3.69 -4.97 2.72
C GLN A 493 -2.29 -4.51 2.30
N MET A 494 -1.92 -4.90 1.09
CA MET A 494 -0.69 -4.52 0.38
C MET A 494 -1.06 -4.36 -1.10
N HIS A 495 -0.48 -3.38 -1.79
CA HIS A 495 -0.72 -3.22 -3.24
C HIS A 495 -0.24 -4.47 -3.98
N ASP A 496 -1.00 -4.95 -4.97
CA ASP A 496 -0.75 -6.24 -5.65
C ASP A 496 0.69 -6.37 -6.17
N LEU A 497 1.19 -5.37 -6.88
CA LEU A 497 2.58 -5.34 -7.35
C LEU A 497 3.65 -5.31 -6.23
N LEU A 498 3.35 -4.85 -5.01
CA LEU A 498 4.26 -4.98 -3.86
C LEU A 498 4.21 -6.39 -3.28
N ARG A 499 3.02 -7.02 -3.23
CA ARG A 499 2.84 -8.43 -2.87
C ARG A 499 3.63 -9.32 -3.83
N ASP A 500 3.45 -9.10 -5.13
CA ASP A 500 4.04 -9.95 -6.17
C ASP A 500 5.55 -9.70 -6.30
N MET A 501 6.03 -8.48 -6.02
CA MET A 501 7.45 -8.20 -5.81
C MET A 501 8.04 -8.96 -4.63
N GLY A 502 7.34 -9.02 -3.49
CA GLY A 502 7.75 -9.80 -2.32
C GLY A 502 7.75 -11.32 -2.57
N ARG A 503 6.76 -11.81 -3.30
CA ARG A 503 6.68 -13.21 -3.76
C ARG A 503 7.82 -13.57 -4.71
N GLU A 504 8.18 -12.67 -5.63
CA GLU A 504 9.35 -12.82 -6.51
C GLU A 504 10.67 -12.81 -5.72
N VAL A 505 10.80 -11.99 -4.67
CA VAL A 505 11.96 -12.05 -3.76
C VAL A 505 12.11 -13.44 -3.13
N VAL A 506 11.02 -14.04 -2.64
CA VAL A 506 11.05 -15.41 -2.09
C VAL A 506 11.36 -16.45 -3.18
N ARG A 507 10.83 -16.28 -4.40
CA ARG A 507 11.15 -17.17 -5.53
C ARG A 507 12.64 -17.12 -5.90
N GLN A 508 13.25 -15.94 -5.81
CA GLN A 508 14.68 -15.73 -6.10
C GLN A 508 15.63 -16.27 -5.01
N GLU A 509 15.16 -16.59 -3.81
CA GLU A 509 15.96 -17.33 -2.81
C GLU A 509 16.41 -18.70 -3.33
N SER A 510 15.55 -19.35 -4.14
CA SER A 510 15.89 -20.57 -4.86
C SER A 510 14.96 -20.76 -6.07
N PRO A 511 15.34 -20.26 -7.26
CA PRO A 511 14.48 -20.28 -8.44
C PRO A 511 14.05 -21.68 -8.89
N LYS A 512 14.95 -22.67 -8.74
CA LYS A 512 14.77 -24.05 -9.26
C LYS A 512 14.39 -25.10 -8.21
N ASN A 513 14.43 -24.77 -6.92
CA ASN A 513 14.10 -25.72 -5.85
C ASN A 513 13.16 -25.02 -4.85
N PRO A 514 11.84 -25.24 -4.91
CA PRO A 514 10.88 -24.60 -4.02
C PRO A 514 11.12 -24.97 -2.55
N GLY A 515 11.48 -26.23 -2.28
CA GLY A 515 11.78 -26.73 -0.92
C GLY A 515 12.96 -26.04 -0.23
N ALA A 516 13.78 -25.28 -0.95
CA ALA A 516 14.87 -24.46 -0.42
C ALA A 516 14.49 -22.99 -0.14
N ARG A 517 13.29 -22.54 -0.51
CA ARG A 517 12.77 -21.19 -0.25
C ARG A 517 12.20 -21.06 1.17
N SER A 518 12.07 -19.84 1.66
CA SER A 518 11.67 -19.54 3.05
C SER A 518 10.16 -19.45 3.29
N ARG A 519 9.36 -19.16 2.26
CA ARG A 519 7.89 -19.27 2.29
C ARG A 519 7.39 -20.02 1.05
N LEU A 520 6.36 -20.83 1.23
CA LEU A 520 5.65 -21.54 0.16
C LEU A 520 4.18 -21.10 0.15
N PHE A 521 3.70 -20.70 -1.03
CA PHE A 521 2.39 -20.06 -1.23
C PHE A 521 1.77 -20.29 -2.63
N ASN A 522 2.54 -20.81 -3.60
CA ASN A 522 2.00 -21.33 -4.87
C ASN A 522 1.61 -22.79 -4.65
N HIS A 523 0.43 -23.19 -5.13
CA HIS A 523 -0.14 -24.51 -4.94
C HIS A 523 0.66 -25.64 -5.64
N GLU A 524 1.28 -25.38 -6.80
CA GLU A 524 2.20 -26.28 -7.50
C GLU A 524 3.47 -26.50 -6.67
N ASP A 525 4.17 -25.41 -6.31
CA ASP A 525 5.36 -25.43 -5.46
C ASP A 525 5.11 -26.14 -4.10
N VAL A 526 3.90 -26.01 -3.54
CA VAL A 526 3.48 -26.65 -2.28
C VAL A 526 3.24 -28.15 -2.45
N ARG A 527 2.61 -28.58 -3.56
CA ARG A 527 2.40 -30.00 -3.87
C ARG A 527 3.74 -30.71 -4.03
N ASP A 528 4.60 -30.21 -4.92
CA ASP A 528 5.93 -30.78 -5.20
C ASP A 528 6.78 -30.92 -3.92
N VAL A 529 6.66 -29.98 -2.98
CA VAL A 529 7.44 -30.00 -1.73
C VAL A 529 6.88 -30.99 -0.70
N LEU A 530 5.56 -31.18 -0.65
CA LEU A 530 4.91 -32.05 0.34
C LEU A 530 4.78 -33.51 -0.10
N GLU A 531 4.70 -33.79 -1.40
CA GLU A 531 4.59 -35.15 -1.94
C GLU A 531 5.98 -35.81 -2.10
N GLU A 532 7.00 -35.09 -2.59
CA GLU A 532 8.36 -35.62 -2.86
C GLU A 532 9.35 -35.47 -1.68
N ASP A 533 8.88 -35.16 -0.46
CA ASP A 533 9.70 -34.89 0.74
C ASP A 533 10.81 -33.82 0.53
N THR A 534 10.75 -32.94 -0.47
CA THR A 534 11.91 -32.10 -0.89
C THR A 534 12.20 -30.91 0.03
N GLY A 535 11.28 -30.57 0.94
CA GLY A 535 11.41 -29.44 1.86
C GLY A 535 12.68 -29.45 2.71
N THR A 536 13.25 -28.28 2.97
CA THR A 536 14.50 -28.10 3.73
C THR A 536 14.27 -27.32 5.04
N GLU A 537 15.32 -27.15 5.84
CA GLU A 537 15.26 -26.30 7.04
C GLU A 537 15.16 -24.78 6.76
N ASN A 538 15.15 -24.35 5.49
CA ASN A 538 14.90 -22.96 5.12
C ASN A 538 13.42 -22.59 5.23
N VAL A 539 12.50 -23.55 5.06
CA VAL A 539 11.05 -23.30 5.03
C VAL A 539 10.58 -22.82 6.41
N LYS A 540 10.10 -21.57 6.48
CA LYS A 540 9.54 -20.91 7.67
C LYS A 540 8.02 -20.91 7.67
N ALA A 541 7.39 -20.80 6.50
CA ALA A 541 5.93 -20.77 6.35
C ALA A 541 5.44 -21.56 5.14
N ILE A 542 4.29 -22.21 5.28
CA ILE A 542 3.55 -22.89 4.21
C ILE A 542 2.10 -22.40 4.24
N VAL A 543 1.58 -21.98 3.09
CA VAL A 543 0.18 -21.65 2.87
C VAL A 543 -0.36 -22.51 1.73
N VAL A 544 -1.43 -23.25 2.01
CA VAL A 544 -2.07 -24.20 1.11
C VAL A 544 -3.40 -23.61 0.65
N ASP A 545 -3.42 -23.06 -0.57
CA ASP A 545 -4.50 -22.22 -1.10
C ASP A 545 -4.77 -22.58 -2.57
N PHE A 546 -5.63 -23.58 -2.79
CA PHE A 546 -5.99 -24.11 -4.11
C PHE A 546 -7.31 -23.50 -4.62
N LEU A 547 -7.48 -23.46 -5.94
CA LEU A 547 -8.68 -22.88 -6.58
C LEU A 547 -9.89 -23.83 -6.60
N GLU A 548 -9.66 -25.15 -6.53
CA GLU A 548 -10.72 -26.16 -6.62
C GLU A 548 -10.68 -27.14 -5.43
N ASP A 549 -11.87 -27.47 -4.90
CA ASP A 549 -12.04 -28.25 -3.65
C ASP A 549 -11.85 -29.77 -3.86
N ASP A 550 -11.57 -30.23 -5.09
CA ASP A 550 -11.29 -31.64 -5.46
C ASP A 550 -9.78 -31.99 -5.50
N ASP A 551 -8.90 -30.99 -5.50
CA ASP A 551 -7.46 -31.19 -5.69
C ASP A 551 -6.81 -31.80 -4.41
N MET A 552 -6.15 -32.97 -4.53
CA MET A 552 -5.76 -33.79 -3.37
C MET A 552 -4.25 -34.01 -3.25
N ILE A 553 -3.65 -33.52 -2.15
CA ILE A 553 -2.25 -33.74 -1.77
C ILE A 553 -2.08 -35.06 -1.00
N ARG A 554 -1.03 -35.83 -1.31
CA ARG A 554 -0.61 -37.07 -0.65
C ARG A 554 0.56 -36.81 0.29
N LEU A 555 0.26 -36.62 1.58
CA LEU A 555 1.26 -36.41 2.60
C LEU A 555 2.06 -37.69 2.89
N SER A 556 3.35 -37.63 2.60
CA SER A 556 4.35 -38.55 3.13
C SER A 556 4.47 -38.41 4.65
N SER A 557 4.70 -39.54 5.33
CA SER A 557 5.06 -39.59 6.76
C SER A 557 6.35 -38.84 7.14
N LYS A 558 7.10 -38.33 6.16
CA LYS A 558 8.34 -37.59 6.33
C LYS A 558 8.29 -36.14 5.81
N ALA A 559 7.19 -35.70 5.18
CA ALA A 559 7.12 -34.43 4.43
C ALA A 559 7.69 -33.23 5.22
N PHE A 560 7.28 -33.09 6.48
CA PHE A 560 7.71 -32.00 7.36
C PHE A 560 9.02 -32.28 8.13
N LYS A 561 9.56 -33.51 8.10
CA LYS A 561 10.65 -33.97 8.98
C LYS A 561 11.96 -33.18 8.83
N LYS A 562 12.19 -32.58 7.66
CA LYS A 562 13.35 -31.73 7.35
C LYS A 562 13.10 -30.25 7.70
N MET A 563 11.86 -29.81 7.78
CA MET A 563 11.43 -28.40 7.89
C MET A 563 11.52 -27.85 9.33
N LYS A 564 12.69 -27.98 9.96
CA LYS A 564 12.90 -27.69 11.40
C LYS A 564 12.57 -26.24 11.82
N ARG A 565 12.56 -25.30 10.88
CA ARG A 565 12.27 -23.86 11.12
C ARG A 565 10.84 -23.45 10.74
N LEU A 566 9.98 -24.40 10.33
CA LEU A 566 8.58 -24.13 10.01
C LEU A 566 7.85 -23.63 11.26
N ARG A 567 7.38 -22.37 11.22
CA ARG A 567 6.63 -21.71 12.29
C ARG A 567 5.15 -21.52 11.98
N LEU A 568 4.79 -21.49 10.71
CA LEU A 568 3.42 -21.32 10.20
C LEU A 568 3.08 -22.42 9.22
N PHE A 569 2.05 -23.21 9.52
CA PHE A 569 1.32 -23.98 8.52
C PHE A 569 -0.12 -23.47 8.48
N ARG A 570 -0.58 -23.09 7.28
CA ARG A 570 -1.92 -22.59 7.05
C ARG A 570 -2.56 -23.26 5.85
N TYR A 571 -3.81 -23.64 6.00
CA TYR A 571 -4.61 -24.31 5.00
C TYR A 571 -5.92 -23.54 4.78
N ARG A 572 -6.29 -23.35 3.51
CA ARG A 572 -7.54 -22.73 3.07
C ARG A 572 -8.36 -23.75 2.27
N ASN A 573 -7.85 -24.16 1.11
CA ASN A 573 -8.49 -25.08 0.16
C ASN A 573 -7.49 -26.15 -0.33
N ALA A 574 -7.93 -27.42 -0.41
CA ALA A 574 -7.30 -28.65 -0.92
C ALA A 574 -7.65 -29.87 -0.04
N ARG A 575 -7.74 -31.07 -0.62
CA ARG A 575 -7.88 -32.31 0.16
C ARG A 575 -6.50 -32.85 0.55
N PHE A 576 -6.40 -33.48 1.71
CA PHE A 576 -5.21 -34.22 2.13
C PHE A 576 -5.49 -35.71 2.27
N SER A 577 -4.46 -36.52 2.03
CA SER A 577 -4.47 -37.98 2.18
C SER A 577 -3.10 -38.48 2.65
N GLY A 578 -3.02 -39.70 3.18
CA GLY A 578 -1.78 -40.29 3.68
C GLY A 578 -1.58 -40.19 5.20
N GLU A 579 -0.47 -40.76 5.70
CA GLU A 579 -0.15 -40.85 7.12
C GLU A 579 0.88 -39.79 7.54
N LEU A 580 0.46 -38.67 8.13
CA LEU A 580 1.39 -37.70 8.73
C LEU A 580 1.76 -38.10 10.16
N LYS A 581 3.01 -38.51 10.40
CA LYS A 581 3.46 -39.07 11.69
C LYS A 581 4.07 -38.05 12.66
N SER A 582 4.66 -36.97 12.17
CA SER A 582 5.32 -35.97 13.01
C SER A 582 5.26 -34.56 12.42
N LEU A 583 5.05 -33.55 13.27
CA LEU A 583 5.14 -32.14 12.91
C LEU A 583 6.43 -31.51 13.48
N PRO A 584 6.93 -30.39 12.91
CA PRO A 584 8.11 -29.71 13.44
C PRO A 584 7.82 -29.00 14.76
N ASN A 585 8.68 -29.22 15.77
CA ASN A 585 8.64 -28.52 17.06
C ASN A 585 8.88 -26.99 16.96
N GLY A 586 9.13 -26.46 15.76
CA GLY A 586 9.22 -25.03 15.48
C GLY A 586 7.86 -24.35 15.26
N ILE A 587 6.78 -25.11 15.05
CA ILE A 587 5.45 -24.56 14.73
C ILE A 587 4.93 -23.71 15.88
N ARG A 588 4.46 -22.51 15.53
CA ARG A 588 3.82 -21.54 16.41
C ARG A 588 2.36 -21.28 16.04
N VAL A 589 2.03 -21.40 14.76
CA VAL A 589 0.66 -21.30 14.25
C VAL A 589 0.36 -22.50 13.36
N LEU A 590 -0.69 -23.24 13.71
CA LEU A 590 -1.24 -24.35 12.94
C LEU A 590 -2.72 -24.06 12.65
N ASP A 591 -2.99 -23.65 11.41
CA ASP A 591 -4.33 -23.29 10.91
C ASP A 591 -4.74 -24.31 9.84
N TRP A 592 -5.43 -25.37 10.24
CA TRP A 592 -5.80 -26.53 9.43
C TRP A 592 -7.29 -26.92 9.59
N PRO A 593 -8.23 -26.09 9.11
CA PRO A 593 -9.64 -26.49 8.97
C PRO A 593 -9.80 -27.76 8.12
N LYS A 594 -10.90 -28.51 8.33
CA LYS A 594 -11.23 -29.76 7.62
C LYS A 594 -10.12 -30.84 7.65
N CYS A 595 -9.15 -30.79 8.58
CA CYS A 595 -8.02 -31.73 8.63
C CYS A 595 -8.50 -33.21 8.68
N PRO A 596 -8.09 -34.08 7.73
CA PRO A 596 -8.63 -35.44 7.60
C PRO A 596 -7.93 -36.49 8.50
N LEU A 597 -6.93 -36.08 9.29
CA LEU A 597 -6.23 -36.98 10.20
C LEU A 597 -7.13 -37.36 11.39
N GLN A 598 -7.08 -38.62 11.82
CA GLN A 598 -7.86 -39.11 12.98
C GLN A 598 -7.20 -38.81 14.33
N SER A 599 -5.93 -38.42 14.34
CA SER A 599 -5.17 -38.02 15.52
C SER A 599 -4.16 -36.92 15.17
N LEU A 600 -3.75 -36.13 16.16
CA LEU A 600 -2.66 -35.17 15.97
C LEU A 600 -1.32 -35.89 15.67
N PRO A 601 -0.53 -35.44 14.68
CA PRO A 601 0.84 -35.91 14.48
C PRO A 601 1.73 -35.63 15.71
N GLN A 602 2.81 -36.39 15.88
CA GLN A 602 3.70 -36.23 17.04
C GLN A 602 4.57 -34.96 16.94
N PHE A 603 4.47 -34.07 17.93
CA PHE A 603 5.34 -32.92 18.18
C PHE A 603 5.22 -32.52 19.67
N HIS A 604 6.20 -31.78 20.23
CA HIS A 604 6.15 -31.35 21.63
C HIS A 604 5.17 -30.18 21.87
N GLY A 605 5.05 -29.29 20.89
CA GLY A 605 4.12 -28.16 20.95
C GLY A 605 4.51 -27.01 21.88
N ASP A 606 5.67 -27.07 22.56
CA ASP A 606 6.21 -26.03 23.48
C ASP A 606 6.19 -24.58 22.95
N ARG A 607 6.05 -24.39 21.64
CA ARG A 607 6.07 -23.09 20.93
C ARG A 607 4.75 -22.75 20.24
N LEU A 608 3.73 -23.61 20.34
CA LEU A 608 2.43 -23.44 19.70
C LEU A 608 1.63 -22.36 20.43
N VAL A 609 1.30 -21.27 19.74
CA VAL A 609 0.53 -20.14 20.27
C VAL A 609 -0.89 -20.11 19.70
N ILE A 610 -1.08 -20.56 18.45
CA ILE A 610 -2.39 -20.59 17.79
C ILE A 610 -2.61 -21.96 17.14
N LEU A 611 -3.74 -22.59 17.50
CA LEU A 611 -4.24 -23.82 16.92
C LEU A 611 -5.68 -23.60 16.42
N ARG A 612 -5.92 -23.77 15.12
CA ARG A 612 -7.23 -23.61 14.47
C ARG A 612 -7.46 -24.83 13.60
N MET A 613 -8.38 -25.73 13.97
CA MET A 613 -8.68 -26.95 13.19
C MET A 613 -10.18 -27.29 13.18
N PRO A 614 -11.09 -26.34 12.87
CA PRO A 614 -12.53 -26.60 12.86
C PRO A 614 -12.89 -27.64 11.78
N PHE A 615 -13.91 -28.45 12.05
CA PHE A 615 -14.38 -29.54 11.17
C PHE A 615 -13.34 -30.62 10.84
N SER A 616 -12.28 -30.76 11.65
CA SER A 616 -11.31 -31.85 11.51
C SER A 616 -11.88 -33.22 11.95
N LEU A 617 -11.30 -34.30 11.43
CA LEU A 617 -11.65 -35.69 11.80
C LEU A 617 -10.89 -36.20 13.03
N ILE A 618 -10.22 -35.31 13.76
CA ILE A 618 -9.31 -35.66 14.87
C ILE A 618 -10.14 -36.15 16.07
N GLN A 619 -10.06 -37.45 16.33
CA GLN A 619 -10.72 -38.13 17.45
C GLN A 619 -9.85 -38.09 18.72
N GLU A 620 -8.52 -38.07 18.57
CA GLU A 620 -7.59 -38.12 19.70
C GLU A 620 -6.63 -36.93 19.72
N ILE A 621 -6.65 -36.20 20.85
CA ILE A 621 -5.81 -35.02 21.11
C ILE A 621 -5.03 -35.25 22.41
N ARG A 622 -3.70 -35.29 22.30
CA ARG A 622 -2.75 -35.33 23.42
C ARG A 622 -2.02 -34.00 23.46
N LEU A 623 -2.14 -33.26 24.55
CA LEU A 623 -1.49 -31.95 24.73
C LEU A 623 -0.84 -31.91 26.12
N GLU A 624 0.45 -31.58 26.17
CA GLU A 624 1.24 -31.48 27.41
C GLU A 624 1.27 -30.04 27.96
N PHE A 625 0.42 -29.16 27.43
CA PHE A 625 0.40 -27.71 27.68
C PHE A 625 -1.02 -27.12 27.67
N LYS A 626 -1.10 -25.83 28.02
CA LYS A 626 -2.34 -25.05 28.11
C LYS A 626 -3.13 -25.06 26.79
N ALA A 627 -4.35 -25.60 26.84
CA ALA A 627 -5.15 -25.88 25.66
C ALA A 627 -6.53 -25.21 25.71
N GLU A 628 -6.99 -24.73 24.56
CA GLU A 628 -8.35 -24.27 24.30
C GLU A 628 -8.80 -24.84 22.96
N MET A 629 -10.01 -25.41 22.93
CA MET A 629 -10.54 -26.21 21.84
C MET A 629 -12.02 -25.89 21.62
N ILE A 630 -12.44 -25.81 20.35
CA ILE A 630 -13.85 -25.71 19.95
C ILE A 630 -14.08 -26.75 18.85
N PHE A 631 -15.05 -27.65 19.05
CA PHE A 631 -15.37 -28.73 18.10
C PHE A 631 -16.89 -28.99 18.04
N PRO A 632 -17.47 -29.46 16.91
CA PRO A 632 -18.89 -29.79 16.85
C PRO A 632 -19.26 -30.91 17.82
N GLY A 633 -20.35 -30.76 18.57
CA GLY A 633 -20.80 -31.81 19.48
C GLY A 633 -21.89 -31.38 20.47
N LYS A 634 -22.71 -32.35 20.91
CA LYS A 634 -23.89 -32.13 21.75
C LYS A 634 -23.74 -32.64 23.20
N LYS A 635 -22.55 -33.14 23.57
CA LYS A 635 -22.29 -33.78 24.86
C LYS A 635 -21.00 -33.23 25.49
N ILE A 636 -21.00 -33.17 26.80
CA ILE A 636 -19.79 -33.05 27.61
C ILE A 636 -19.19 -34.47 27.75
N PRO A 637 -17.86 -34.66 27.68
CA PRO A 637 -17.25 -35.97 27.90
C PRO A 637 -17.59 -36.54 29.29
N ASP A 638 -17.86 -37.85 29.36
CA ASP A 638 -18.40 -38.50 30.57
C ASP A 638 -17.43 -38.52 31.77
N TRP A 639 -16.16 -38.14 31.58
CA TRP A 639 -15.19 -37.98 32.66
C TRP A 639 -15.33 -36.66 33.46
N PHE A 640 -16.17 -35.71 33.04
CA PHE A 640 -16.36 -34.44 33.76
C PHE A 640 -17.11 -34.63 35.09
N SER A 641 -16.42 -34.39 36.22
CA SER A 641 -16.92 -34.73 37.56
C SER A 641 -18.06 -33.84 38.06
N HIS A 642 -18.21 -32.63 37.52
CA HIS A 642 -19.31 -31.72 37.85
C HIS A 642 -19.94 -31.21 36.56
N CYS A 643 -21.10 -31.75 36.18
CA CYS A 643 -21.87 -31.29 35.02
C CYS A 643 -23.16 -30.58 35.47
N LYS A 644 -23.59 -29.58 34.70
CA LYS A 644 -24.92 -28.95 34.80
C LYS A 644 -25.54 -28.82 33.42
N GLU A 645 -26.77 -29.29 33.29
CA GLU A 645 -27.63 -29.04 32.13
C GLU A 645 -28.45 -27.76 32.39
N ILE A 646 -28.66 -26.96 31.35
CA ILE A 646 -29.16 -25.59 31.45
C ILE A 646 -30.49 -25.52 30.70
N THR A 647 -31.58 -25.54 31.48
CA THR A 647 -32.96 -25.78 30.99
C THR A 647 -33.69 -24.52 30.50
N SER A 648 -32.97 -23.42 30.32
CA SER A 648 -33.47 -22.11 29.86
C SER A 648 -32.30 -21.33 29.26
N ASN A 649 -32.52 -20.50 28.25
CA ASN A 649 -31.47 -19.83 27.47
C ASN A 649 -30.61 -18.87 28.31
N SER A 650 -29.62 -19.43 29.02
CA SER A 650 -28.79 -18.68 29.96
C SER A 650 -27.41 -18.46 29.39
N HIS A 651 -27.04 -17.19 29.32
CA HIS A 651 -25.69 -16.68 29.06
C HIS A 651 -24.78 -16.79 30.32
N ARG A 652 -25.19 -17.53 31.36
CA ARG A 652 -24.41 -17.71 32.61
C ARG A 652 -24.66 -19.08 33.27
N CYS A 653 -23.60 -19.74 33.73
CA CYS A 653 -23.70 -20.96 34.54
C CYS A 653 -22.74 -20.91 35.74
N LYS A 654 -23.22 -21.22 36.95
CA LYS A 654 -22.41 -21.22 38.18
C LYS A 654 -22.29 -22.61 38.79
N PHE A 655 -21.08 -22.98 39.16
CA PHE A 655 -20.74 -24.12 39.99
C PHE A 655 -20.24 -23.64 41.34
N ASP A 656 -20.52 -24.43 42.37
CA ASP A 656 -19.98 -24.31 43.72
C ASP A 656 -19.49 -25.70 44.09
N ILE A 657 -18.17 -25.90 44.06
CA ILE A 657 -17.54 -27.22 44.17
C ILE A 657 -16.85 -27.32 45.51
N LYS A 658 -17.28 -28.26 46.36
CA LYS A 658 -16.62 -28.53 47.63
C LYS A 658 -15.41 -29.43 47.40
N VAL A 659 -14.22 -28.98 47.75
CA VAL A 659 -13.04 -29.87 47.83
C VAL A 659 -13.15 -30.65 49.14
N ALA A 660 -13.25 -31.98 49.05
CA ALA A 660 -13.50 -32.85 50.19
C ALA A 660 -12.30 -33.76 50.49
N PRO A 661 -12.07 -34.15 51.75
CA PRO A 661 -10.97 -35.04 52.13
C PRO A 661 -10.96 -36.36 51.32
N PRO A 662 -9.79 -36.90 50.97
CA PRO A 662 -8.47 -36.57 51.53
C PRO A 662 -7.73 -35.38 50.87
N TYR A 663 -8.26 -34.81 49.78
CA TYR A 663 -7.56 -33.79 48.99
C TYR A 663 -7.82 -32.36 49.49
N ASN A 664 -6.83 -31.47 49.33
CA ASN A 664 -6.98 -30.03 49.54
C ASN A 664 -6.77 -29.25 48.22
N LEU A 665 -7.00 -27.93 48.21
CA LEU A 665 -6.78 -27.08 47.03
C LEU A 665 -5.34 -27.09 46.50
N ASP A 666 -4.35 -27.33 47.36
CA ASP A 666 -2.93 -27.47 46.97
C ASP A 666 -2.63 -28.77 46.21
N ASP A 667 -3.54 -29.76 46.25
CA ASP A 667 -3.43 -31.03 45.53
C ASP A 667 -4.05 -30.99 44.15
N ILE A 668 -4.83 -29.95 43.82
CA ILE A 668 -5.29 -29.70 42.45
C ILE A 668 -4.08 -29.30 41.61
N ILE A 669 -3.79 -30.08 40.57
CA ILE A 669 -2.72 -29.84 39.59
C ILE A 669 -3.25 -29.26 38.27
N GLY A 670 -4.56 -29.26 38.05
CA GLY A 670 -5.16 -28.61 36.89
C GLY A 670 -6.69 -28.60 36.95
N ILE A 671 -7.31 -27.74 36.15
CA ILE A 671 -8.77 -27.61 36.07
C ILE A 671 -9.16 -27.65 34.60
N ALA A 672 -10.08 -28.54 34.25
CA ALA A 672 -10.70 -28.57 32.93
C ALA A 672 -12.11 -27.98 32.98
N PHE A 673 -12.42 -27.14 32.00
CA PHE A 673 -13.75 -26.59 31.75
C PHE A 673 -14.29 -27.12 30.43
N CYS A 674 -15.60 -27.33 30.35
CA CYS A 674 -16.31 -27.70 29.14
C CYS A 674 -17.66 -26.99 29.08
N ALA A 675 -18.09 -26.60 27.89
CA ALA A 675 -19.39 -26.01 27.65
C ALA A 675 -19.94 -26.45 26.28
N VAL A 676 -21.16 -27.01 26.28
CA VAL A 676 -21.95 -27.18 25.06
C VAL A 676 -22.70 -25.87 24.82
N ILE A 677 -22.46 -25.27 23.66
CA ILE A 677 -22.93 -23.93 23.28
C ILE A 677 -23.73 -24.00 21.97
N GLU A 678 -24.73 -23.13 21.86
CA GLU A 678 -25.58 -23.03 20.68
C GLU A 678 -24.83 -22.46 19.45
N PRO A 679 -25.34 -22.69 18.22
CA PRO A 679 -24.72 -22.16 17.01
C PRO A 679 -24.86 -20.63 16.95
N VAL A 680 -23.73 -19.91 16.84
CA VAL A 680 -23.65 -18.45 16.92
C VAL A 680 -22.48 -17.92 16.08
N ALA A 681 -22.65 -16.79 15.41
CA ALA A 681 -21.65 -16.23 14.49
C ALA A 681 -20.40 -15.66 15.19
N THR A 682 -20.43 -15.40 16.49
CA THR A 682 -19.25 -15.02 17.29
C THR A 682 -19.41 -15.50 18.72
N ILE A 683 -18.50 -16.37 19.16
CA ILE A 683 -18.45 -16.90 20.52
C ILE A 683 -17.59 -15.96 21.37
N ILE A 684 -18.16 -15.40 22.45
CA ILE A 684 -17.46 -14.58 23.46
C ILE A 684 -17.63 -15.21 24.85
N LEU A 685 -16.59 -15.87 25.34
CA LEU A 685 -16.62 -16.64 26.59
C LEU A 685 -15.63 -16.12 27.64
N ALA A 686 -16.11 -16.02 28.88
CA ALA A 686 -15.30 -15.82 30.08
C ALA A 686 -15.58 -16.92 31.12
N VAL A 687 -14.54 -17.30 31.87
CA VAL A 687 -14.67 -18.11 33.09
C VAL A 687 -14.01 -17.39 34.26
N SER A 688 -14.77 -17.22 35.34
CA SER A 688 -14.38 -16.50 36.55
C SER A 688 -14.31 -17.48 37.72
N ILE A 689 -13.19 -17.50 38.45
CA ILE A 689 -12.93 -18.43 39.57
C ILE A 689 -12.84 -17.65 40.88
N MET A 690 -13.50 -18.17 41.92
CA MET A 690 -13.66 -17.55 43.24
C MET A 690 -13.31 -18.56 44.35
N ARG A 691 -12.72 -18.08 45.44
CA ARG A 691 -12.51 -18.85 46.69
C ARG A 691 -13.20 -18.06 47.81
N GLY A 692 -14.26 -18.61 48.39
CA GLY A 692 -15.22 -17.81 49.18
C GLY A 692 -15.80 -16.64 48.35
N ASP A 693 -16.04 -15.50 49.00
CA ASP A 693 -16.54 -14.28 48.35
C ASP A 693 -15.45 -13.48 47.59
N THR A 694 -14.21 -13.98 47.57
CA THR A 694 -13.07 -13.35 46.89
C THR A 694 -12.85 -13.85 45.47
N TYR A 695 -12.90 -12.93 44.49
CA TYR A 695 -12.50 -13.16 43.11
C TYR A 695 -10.99 -13.39 43.00
N ALA A 696 -10.56 -14.51 42.40
CA ALA A 696 -9.15 -14.79 42.19
C ALA A 696 -8.61 -14.13 40.91
N ARG A 697 -9.38 -14.17 39.81
CA ARG A 697 -9.20 -13.40 38.57
C ARG A 697 -10.33 -13.70 37.57
N ASN A 698 -10.54 -12.79 36.62
CA ASN A 698 -11.29 -13.04 35.39
C ASN A 698 -10.36 -13.76 34.40
N TYR A 699 -10.59 -15.04 34.11
CA TYR A 699 -9.73 -15.80 33.18
C TYR A 699 -10.22 -15.68 31.73
N TRP A 700 -9.74 -14.62 31.08
CA TRP A 700 -9.73 -14.40 29.62
C TRP A 700 -11.07 -14.02 28.96
N ASP A 701 -10.96 -13.66 27.67
CA ASP A 701 -11.99 -13.18 26.75
C ASP A 701 -11.82 -13.96 25.43
N ALA A 702 -12.33 -15.19 25.37
CA ALA A 702 -12.19 -16.02 24.18
C ALA A 702 -13.11 -15.47 23.08
N ARG A 703 -12.54 -15.01 21.95
CA ARG A 703 -13.28 -14.56 20.77
C ARG A 703 -12.97 -15.44 19.58
N ALA A 704 -14.00 -16.09 19.05
CA ALA A 704 -13.93 -16.81 17.79
C ALA A 704 -15.16 -16.45 16.95
N ALA A 705 -14.93 -15.77 15.83
CA ALA A 705 -15.95 -15.55 14.80
C ALA A 705 -16.00 -16.78 13.89
N PHE A 706 -17.20 -17.17 13.48
CA PHE A 706 -17.47 -18.29 12.60
C PHE A 706 -18.50 -17.87 11.56
N ASP A 707 -18.31 -18.30 10.31
CA ASP A 707 -19.38 -18.30 9.32
C ASP A 707 -20.52 -19.23 9.79
N GLU A 708 -21.75 -18.97 9.34
CA GLU A 708 -22.99 -19.45 9.97
C GLU A 708 -22.98 -20.96 10.31
N ILE A 709 -23.17 -21.26 11.61
CA ILE A 709 -23.06 -22.61 12.16
C ILE A 709 -24.45 -23.26 12.25
N ASP A 710 -24.59 -24.48 11.74
CA ASP A 710 -25.84 -25.27 11.76
C ASP A 710 -25.95 -26.28 12.94
N SER A 711 -25.03 -26.23 13.92
CA SER A 711 -24.92 -27.29 14.94
C SER A 711 -24.27 -26.83 16.26
N ASP A 712 -24.69 -27.46 17.37
CA ASP A 712 -24.12 -27.23 18.70
C ASP A 712 -22.63 -27.57 18.73
N HIS A 713 -21.87 -26.77 19.47
CA HIS A 713 -20.42 -26.93 19.64
C HIS A 713 -20.04 -27.19 21.09
N VAL A 714 -18.92 -27.86 21.29
CA VAL A 714 -18.27 -28.07 22.58
C VAL A 714 -17.03 -27.18 22.64
N TRP A 715 -17.05 -26.19 23.52
CA TRP A 715 -15.87 -25.47 23.98
C TRP A 715 -15.23 -26.26 25.14
N LEU A 716 -13.92 -26.46 25.10
CA LEU A 716 -13.15 -27.10 26.16
C LEU A 716 -11.84 -26.36 26.40
N ARG A 717 -11.49 -26.15 27.67
CA ARG A 717 -10.30 -25.39 28.07
C ARG A 717 -9.64 -26.01 29.30
N TYR A 718 -8.32 -26.08 29.29
CA TYR A 718 -7.53 -26.63 30.40
C TYR A 718 -6.61 -25.57 31.02
N LEU A 719 -6.64 -25.45 32.34
CA LEU A 719 -5.71 -24.67 33.14
C LEU A 719 -4.69 -25.57 33.82
N THR A 720 -3.41 -25.21 33.69
CA THR A 720 -2.26 -25.92 34.25
C THR A 720 -2.05 -25.62 35.74
N THR A 721 -1.11 -26.33 36.38
CA THR A 721 -0.69 -26.04 37.77
C THR A 721 -0.19 -24.60 37.94
N GLU A 722 0.42 -24.03 36.90
CA GLU A 722 0.95 -22.66 36.88
C GLU A 722 -0.18 -21.61 36.83
N ASP A 723 -1.16 -21.82 35.94
CA ASP A 723 -2.36 -20.98 35.84
C ASP A 723 -3.10 -20.85 37.19
N ILE A 724 -3.15 -21.94 37.98
CA ILE A 724 -3.89 -22.00 39.25
C ILE A 724 -3.06 -21.61 40.49
N MET A 725 -1.76 -21.29 40.38
CA MET A 725 -0.94 -20.95 41.57
C MET A 725 -1.52 -19.76 42.34
N HIS A 726 -2.14 -18.79 41.66
CA HIS A 726 -2.77 -17.64 42.31
C HIS A 726 -3.98 -18.01 43.21
N LEU A 727 -4.68 -19.13 42.94
CA LEU A 727 -5.79 -19.59 43.80
C LEU A 727 -5.29 -20.04 45.18
N ARG A 728 -4.07 -20.59 45.24
CA ARG A 728 -3.41 -21.05 46.48
C ARG A 728 -2.96 -19.89 47.37
N ALA A 729 -2.65 -18.73 46.77
CA ALA A 729 -2.19 -17.54 47.47
C ALA A 729 -3.30 -16.80 48.26
N VAL A 730 -4.58 -17.02 47.94
CA VAL A 730 -5.71 -16.38 48.62
C VAL A 730 -6.06 -17.14 49.91
N ARG A 731 -5.77 -16.54 51.08
CA ARG A 731 -6.24 -17.05 52.38
C ARG A 731 -7.71 -16.68 52.60
N VAL A 732 -8.51 -17.63 53.09
CA VAL A 732 -9.94 -17.45 53.42
C VAL A 732 -10.25 -18.23 54.71
N ASP A 733 -10.99 -17.63 55.65
CA ASP A 733 -11.29 -18.23 56.97
C ASP A 733 -12.48 -19.23 56.94
N ARG A 734 -12.81 -19.79 55.78
CA ARG A 734 -13.91 -20.74 55.56
C ARG A 734 -13.48 -21.83 54.59
N ALA A 735 -14.25 -22.93 54.58
CA ALA A 735 -13.95 -24.16 53.83
C ALA A 735 -13.59 -23.93 52.36
N ASP A 736 -12.81 -24.86 51.80
CA ASP A 736 -12.25 -24.85 50.44
C ASP A 736 -13.31 -25.14 49.35
N ASP A 737 -14.39 -24.37 49.37
CA ASP A 737 -15.42 -24.33 48.33
C ASP A 737 -14.94 -23.41 47.19
N LEU A 738 -14.84 -23.99 45.98
CA LEU A 738 -14.40 -23.32 44.76
C LEU A 738 -15.63 -22.90 43.92
N GLY A 739 -15.85 -21.59 43.82
CA GLY A 739 -16.89 -21.01 42.96
C GLY A 739 -16.39 -20.83 41.53
N ILE A 740 -17.10 -21.35 40.53
CA ILE A 740 -16.73 -21.19 39.11
C ILE A 740 -17.95 -20.68 38.35
N ILE A 741 -17.76 -19.60 37.59
CA ILE A 741 -18.81 -18.97 36.79
C ILE A 741 -18.38 -18.97 35.32
N PHE A 742 -19.17 -19.60 34.48
CA PHE A 742 -19.17 -19.42 33.02
C PHE A 742 -20.08 -18.24 32.72
N GLU A 743 -19.63 -17.25 31.94
CA GLU A 743 -20.44 -16.09 31.56
C GLU A 743 -20.11 -15.58 30.14
N SER A 744 -21.15 -15.25 29.38
CA SER A 744 -21.03 -14.54 28.09
C SER A 744 -20.99 -13.04 28.35
N ARG A 745 -20.05 -12.32 27.73
CA ARG A 745 -19.92 -10.86 27.92
C ARG A 745 -20.86 -10.03 27.04
N ASP A 746 -21.32 -10.60 25.94
CA ASP A 746 -22.48 -10.13 25.20
C ASP A 746 -23.62 -11.16 25.43
N PRO A 747 -24.80 -10.76 25.93
CA PRO A 747 -25.94 -11.68 26.10
C PRO A 747 -26.39 -12.35 24.80
N ASN A 748 -26.06 -11.78 23.64
CA ASN A 748 -26.42 -12.30 22.32
C ASN A 748 -25.35 -13.23 21.73
N SER A 749 -24.13 -13.26 22.27
CA SER A 749 -23.02 -14.00 21.65
C SER A 749 -22.97 -15.49 22.00
N VAL A 750 -23.45 -15.93 23.16
CA VAL A 750 -23.42 -17.34 23.55
C VAL A 750 -24.59 -17.72 24.45
N ILE A 751 -25.28 -18.81 24.09
CA ILE A 751 -26.23 -19.51 24.96
C ILE A 751 -25.59 -20.85 25.36
N PHE A 752 -25.54 -21.14 26.66
CA PHE A 752 -25.04 -22.40 27.19
C PHE A 752 -26.16 -23.43 27.30
N LYS A 753 -25.98 -24.61 26.70
CA LYS A 753 -26.88 -25.78 26.86
C LYS A 753 -26.45 -26.66 28.03
N ARG A 754 -25.14 -26.90 28.18
CA ARG A 754 -24.55 -27.72 29.25
C ARG A 754 -23.19 -27.12 29.63
N CYS A 755 -22.84 -27.09 30.90
CA CYS A 755 -21.48 -26.75 31.37
C CYS A 755 -20.91 -27.89 32.21
N GLY A 756 -19.58 -27.98 32.27
CA GLY A 756 -18.85 -29.02 32.97
C GLY A 756 -17.53 -28.53 33.54
N VAL A 757 -17.21 -28.97 34.76
CA VAL A 757 -15.91 -28.77 35.42
C VAL A 757 -15.35 -30.13 35.84
N HIS A 758 -14.04 -30.31 35.68
CA HIS A 758 -13.30 -31.43 36.26
C HIS A 758 -12.04 -30.91 36.97
N LEU A 759 -11.77 -31.42 38.17
CA LEU A 759 -10.61 -31.07 38.99
C LEU A 759 -9.61 -32.23 38.99
N LEU A 760 -8.39 -31.99 38.52
CA LEU A 760 -7.32 -33.00 38.50
C LEU A 760 -6.46 -32.88 39.75
N TYR A 761 -6.36 -33.96 40.52
CA TYR A 761 -5.60 -34.04 41.77
C TYR A 761 -4.26 -34.79 41.61
N LYS A 762 -3.30 -34.54 42.50
CA LYS A 762 -2.14 -35.43 42.71
C LYS A 762 -2.64 -36.81 43.15
N GLN A 763 -2.03 -37.87 42.63
CA GLN A 763 -2.19 -39.20 43.25
C GLN A 763 -1.35 -39.26 44.53
N HIS A 764 -1.94 -39.80 45.60
CA HIS A 764 -1.20 -40.25 46.79
C HIS A 764 -1.03 -41.77 46.72
N GLU A 765 0.18 -42.27 46.98
CA GLU A 765 0.38 -43.71 47.13
C GLU A 765 -0.29 -44.21 48.42
N PRO A 766 -1.00 -45.36 48.39
CA PRO A 766 -1.61 -45.92 49.59
C PRO A 766 -0.53 -46.50 50.52
N ASN A 767 -0.37 -45.88 51.70
CA ASN A 767 0.54 -46.35 52.74
C ASN A 767 0.26 -47.81 53.13
N THR A 768 1.18 -48.72 52.80
CA THR A 768 1.11 -50.13 53.18
C THR A 768 1.82 -50.38 54.51
N LYS A 769 1.07 -50.33 55.61
CA LYS A 769 1.42 -50.94 56.92
C LYS A 769 0.19 -51.06 57.81
N ASP A 770 0.17 -52.16 58.57
CA ASP A 770 -0.64 -52.44 59.77
C ASP A 770 -2.18 -52.28 59.61
N HIS A 771 -3.01 -53.33 59.68
CA HIS A 771 -2.97 -54.48 60.59
C HIS A 771 -3.39 -55.82 59.94
N ALA A 772 -3.18 -56.93 60.67
CA ALA A 772 -3.69 -58.26 60.33
C ALA A 772 -4.94 -58.62 61.17
N GLY A 773 -5.94 -59.26 60.55
CA GLY A 773 -7.10 -59.81 61.27
C GLY A 773 -8.24 -60.31 60.38
N HIS A 774 -8.56 -61.61 60.51
CA HIS A 774 -9.82 -62.29 60.14
C HIS A 774 -10.48 -62.12 58.75
N VAL A 775 -10.28 -63.15 57.92
CA VAL A 775 -11.23 -63.77 56.95
C VAL A 775 -12.40 -64.38 57.78
N PRO A 776 -13.71 -64.42 57.36
CA PRO A 776 -14.17 -65.10 56.13
C PRO A 776 -15.47 -64.60 55.43
N HIS A 777 -15.87 -65.38 54.40
CA HIS A 777 -17.16 -65.41 53.67
C HIS A 777 -17.41 -64.36 52.56
N HIS A 778 -18.10 -64.69 51.45
CA HIS A 778 -18.23 -65.97 50.71
C HIS A 778 -18.85 -65.69 49.32
N GLU A 779 -18.77 -66.67 48.40
CA GLU A 779 -19.61 -66.80 47.19
C GLU A 779 -19.54 -65.70 46.09
N ASN A 780 -20.08 -65.91 44.88
CA ASN A 780 -19.88 -67.00 43.88
C ASN A 780 -20.61 -66.61 42.57
N ILE A 781 -20.42 -67.39 41.49
CA ILE A 781 -21.19 -67.35 40.21
C ILE A 781 -20.90 -66.10 39.34
N GLY A 782 -20.74 -66.18 38.02
CA GLY A 782 -20.82 -67.34 37.12
C GLY A 782 -20.11 -67.13 35.77
N ASN A 783 -19.96 -68.21 35.01
CA ASN A 783 -19.13 -68.32 33.79
C ASN A 783 -19.95 -68.29 32.47
N LEU A 784 -19.23 -68.41 31.35
CA LEU A 784 -19.63 -68.86 30.00
C LEU A 784 -20.28 -67.82 29.06
N ALA A 785 -20.13 -67.89 27.72
CA ALA A 785 -19.08 -68.50 26.87
C ALA A 785 -19.27 -68.07 25.38
N ASN A 786 -18.22 -68.21 24.55
CA ASN A 786 -18.32 -68.18 23.08
C ASN A 786 -18.87 -69.51 22.53
N PRO A 787 -19.41 -69.51 21.30
CA PRO A 787 -18.88 -70.44 20.28
C PRO A 787 -18.64 -69.80 18.89
N MET A 788 -18.04 -70.55 17.96
CA MET A 788 -17.70 -70.14 16.58
C MET A 788 -18.56 -70.82 15.50
N GLY A 789 -18.59 -70.23 14.28
CA GLY A 789 -18.99 -70.88 13.02
C GLY A 789 -20.11 -70.15 12.24
N GLY A 790 -20.18 -70.17 10.91
CA GLY A 790 -19.18 -70.63 9.93
C GLY A 790 -19.69 -70.83 8.48
N SER A 791 -18.91 -70.37 7.49
CA SER A 791 -18.86 -70.82 6.07
C SER A 791 -19.93 -70.40 5.02
N GLN A 792 -19.43 -70.11 3.79
CA GLN A 792 -20.00 -70.43 2.44
C GLN A 792 -21.35 -69.81 1.94
N LEU A 793 -21.64 -69.61 0.63
CA LEU A 793 -20.85 -69.39 -0.61
C LEU A 793 -21.79 -68.94 -1.79
N SER A 794 -21.24 -68.30 -2.85
CA SER A 794 -21.72 -68.31 -4.27
C SER A 794 -22.97 -67.47 -4.67
N LYS A 795 -23.31 -67.17 -5.96
CA LYS A 795 -22.57 -66.77 -7.21
C LYS A 795 -23.57 -66.43 -8.38
N ARG A 796 -23.33 -65.34 -9.14
CA ARG A 796 -23.74 -65.11 -10.59
C ARG A 796 -25.27 -65.04 -10.88
N ARG A 797 -25.83 -64.58 -12.02
CA ARG A 797 -25.50 -63.99 -13.38
C ARG A 797 -26.67 -62.99 -13.70
N ARG A 798 -26.61 -61.89 -14.50
CA ARG A 798 -26.12 -61.53 -15.87
C ARG A 798 -27.10 -61.86 -17.03
N VAL A 799 -27.02 -61.12 -18.15
CA VAL A 799 -27.91 -61.04 -19.35
C VAL A 799 -28.99 -59.96 -19.14
N ASP A 800 -28.94 -58.72 -19.66
CA ASP A 800 -28.34 -58.09 -20.88
C ASP A 800 -29.23 -58.36 -22.15
N TYR A 801 -30.00 -57.43 -22.78
CA TYR A 801 -29.65 -56.38 -23.78
C TYR A 801 -30.92 -55.60 -24.36
N ASP A 802 -30.72 -54.42 -25.04
CA ASP A 802 -31.44 -53.75 -26.20
C ASP A 802 -32.97 -53.36 -26.20
N GLU A 803 -33.55 -52.37 -26.94
CA GLU A 803 -33.11 -51.26 -27.85
C GLU A 803 -34.26 -50.19 -28.10
N TYR A 804 -33.93 -48.95 -28.55
CA TYR A 804 -34.73 -47.91 -29.33
C TYR A 804 -36.17 -47.46 -28.89
N GLU A 805 -36.71 -46.23 -29.12
CA GLU A 805 -36.23 -44.93 -29.66
C GLU A 805 -37.12 -43.73 -29.15
N ASP A 806 -36.55 -42.51 -29.20
CA ASP A 806 -37.15 -41.14 -29.33
C ASP A 806 -38.08 -40.41 -28.31
N ASN A 807 -37.58 -39.23 -27.91
CA ASN A 807 -38.21 -37.89 -27.79
C ASN A 807 -39.51 -37.64 -27.00
N HIS A 808 -39.38 -36.99 -25.83
CA HIS A 808 -39.70 -35.55 -25.67
C HIS A 808 -39.09 -34.92 -24.40
N ASN A 809 -38.82 -33.60 -24.43
CA ASN A 809 -38.26 -32.83 -23.30
C ASN A 809 -39.26 -32.60 -22.15
N ILE A 810 -38.78 -32.57 -20.90
CA ILE A 810 -38.76 -31.37 -20.01
C ILE A 810 -38.23 -31.69 -18.59
N GLU A 811 -37.30 -30.85 -18.13
CA GLU A 811 -36.85 -30.59 -16.74
C GLU A 811 -36.27 -31.72 -15.85
N SER A 812 -35.41 -31.29 -14.91
CA SER A 812 -34.41 -32.13 -14.24
C SER A 812 -34.70 -32.34 -12.74
N ASN A 813 -34.90 -33.60 -12.34
CA ASN A 813 -34.86 -34.00 -10.94
C ASN A 813 -33.41 -34.15 -10.45
N LEU A 814 -32.99 -33.33 -9.48
CA LEU A 814 -31.67 -33.43 -8.85
C LEU A 814 -31.75 -34.08 -7.46
N TYR A 815 -31.37 -35.36 -7.42
CA TYR A 815 -31.06 -36.23 -6.28
C TYR A 815 -31.22 -35.65 -4.85
N THR A 816 -32.35 -35.97 -4.21
CA THR A 816 -32.52 -35.95 -2.75
C THR A 816 -31.80 -37.12 -2.08
N GLN A 817 -30.46 -37.09 -2.04
CA GLN A 817 -29.70 -38.02 -1.18
C GLN A 817 -29.97 -37.70 0.30
N GLN A 818 -30.69 -38.60 0.97
CA GLN A 818 -30.92 -38.54 2.41
C GLN A 818 -29.59 -38.63 3.16
N ARG A 819 -29.14 -37.50 3.74
CA ARG A 819 -28.06 -37.50 4.74
C ARG A 819 -28.49 -38.37 5.93
N LYS A 820 -27.85 -39.53 6.10
CA LYS A 820 -27.93 -40.27 7.38
C LYS A 820 -27.44 -39.36 8.51
N PRO A 821 -28.09 -39.35 9.69
CA PRO A 821 -27.58 -38.58 10.82
C PRO A 821 -26.19 -39.09 11.20
N ALA A 822 -25.26 -38.17 11.45
CA ALA A 822 -23.88 -38.51 11.79
C ALA A 822 -23.83 -39.34 13.09
N SER A 823 -23.03 -40.41 13.08
CA SER A 823 -22.70 -41.16 14.29
C SER A 823 -22.04 -40.24 15.32
N THR A 824 -22.40 -40.37 16.59
CA THR A 824 -21.77 -39.64 17.70
C THR A 824 -20.25 -39.82 17.69
N LEU A 825 -19.51 -38.73 17.46
CA LEU A 825 -18.05 -38.73 17.57
C LEU A 825 -17.66 -38.86 19.05
N GLU A 826 -16.87 -39.88 19.38
CA GLU A 826 -16.27 -40.06 20.70
C GLU A 826 -14.86 -39.47 20.69
N ILE A 827 -14.71 -38.23 21.19
CA ILE A 827 -13.42 -37.52 21.19
C ILE A 827 -12.67 -37.80 22.51
N LYS A 828 -11.47 -38.37 22.39
CA LYS A 828 -10.61 -38.78 23.51
C LYS A 828 -9.49 -37.77 23.71
N ILE A 829 -9.57 -37.05 24.82
CA ILE A 829 -8.63 -35.98 25.18
C ILE A 829 -7.75 -36.49 26.31
N PHE A 830 -6.44 -36.54 26.06
CA PHE A 830 -5.45 -36.93 27.06
C PHE A 830 -4.69 -35.68 27.54
N LEU A 831 -4.96 -35.28 28.77
CA LEU A 831 -4.28 -34.20 29.47
C LEU A 831 -3.12 -34.79 30.27
N ILE A 832 -1.88 -34.44 29.92
CA ILE A 832 -0.67 -34.94 30.58
C ILE A 832 0.00 -33.79 31.34
N SER A 833 0.31 -34.01 32.61
CA SER A 833 0.99 -33.02 33.45
C SER A 833 2.52 -33.19 33.39
N SER A 834 3.23 -32.10 33.10
CA SER A 834 4.69 -32.04 32.96
C SER A 834 5.49 -32.44 34.20
N VAL A 835 4.83 -32.60 35.36
CA VAL A 835 5.43 -33.08 36.61
C VAL A 835 5.88 -34.55 36.52
N TRP A 836 5.24 -35.37 35.67
CA TRP A 836 5.51 -36.82 35.58
C TRP A 836 6.66 -37.17 34.61
N ARG A 837 7.87 -36.68 34.90
CA ARG A 837 9.12 -37.12 34.24
C ARG A 837 9.97 -38.06 35.10
N SER A 838 9.34 -39.08 35.69
CA SER A 838 10.01 -40.31 36.12
C SER A 838 9.01 -41.48 36.25
N SER A 839 9.51 -42.70 36.09
CA SER A 839 8.82 -44.01 36.18
C SER A 839 8.11 -44.51 34.91
N TYR A 840 8.54 -45.68 34.43
CA TYR A 840 7.84 -46.52 33.45
C TYR A 840 6.73 -47.33 34.14
N VAL A 841 5.66 -47.65 33.41
CA VAL A 841 5.13 -49.01 33.19
C VAL A 841 4.14 -48.97 32.00
N LYS A 842 3.76 -50.15 31.48
CA LYS A 842 2.94 -50.33 30.26
C LYS A 842 1.46 -50.00 30.45
#